data_AF-A0A9W8PA39-F1
#
_entry.id   AF-A0A9W8PA39-F1
#
_cell.length_a   1.000
_cell.length_b   1.000
_cell.length_c   1.000
_cell.angle_alpha   90.00
_cell.angle_beta   90.00
_cell.angle_gamma   90.00
#
_symmetry.space_group_name_H-M   'P 1'
#
loop_
_entity.id
_entity.type
_entity.pdbx_description
1 polymer ?
#
loop_
_entity_poly.entity_id
_entity_poly.type
_entity_poly.pdbx_seq_one_letter_code
_entity_poly.pdbx_strand_id
1 'polypeptide(L)'
;MMCKLAVYFMTRIACPYRGCTRTFALQGHLTKHVKSDTHQNGTLRQASSSSQAMAPALDYFDDCVHQSSFPDPQLEYHFHPFLNGEKCDQYGNTLPPGSPPAPSLQHENTWAPFADEVAFHLASLLFKKVEMSQPNINELLDLWCLDIQRRFNSDSAPFGNHQELLETIDSIQDGSAPWKCLETQIDESFLPDAPEWQKTSYQVWYRDPDMVIANILKNPDFANEFDPAPYVHVGRDGKRRWSNMMSGNFAYRQATKIYDDPETGGDKVLGAMYCPIILGADKTTVSVATGHVEYHPLYLSIGNLHNAARRGHRNSVVPIAFLAIPKADRKYDNDPKFRTFKKQLYQTSIAAILRSLVPGMTTPVLRRCPDGYYCHVIYDLAAFIADYPEQVLLAGVVQGWCCRCTAHFSDLDKPGEPRTREWVDTLFEHYQGEADVLWDNYGIDDDVLPFTHHFPRADIHEMLTADLLHQVVKGCFKDMLVEWVIAYLTITHGETQMKEIMDDVDHRISLVPPFPGLRHFPHGRRFKQWTGDDSKALMKVFLPAISEYIPEEMTKCLSSFLDFCYLARRNDFTTDTIAELQNALHSFCEYRKIFLRTNVRAHLSIPRMHSILHYPYLIINFGAPNGVCSSITESRHITAVKKPWRRSNRYNALSQMLLTNQRLDKLTMLRARLVEQGLMPPLQAPAPDPFETDKDDEGAVDADRLLAKVELAKTRARHYPRKLEDLAVYVNQPLLPELTRQFLFGQLSGEVADSIDIDLCPEIHAKINVYHSAIAMFYAPSDNAGIRGMHRERIRCTPSWYGHPRRDTVAVIIDEDEPGFRGMSAARALLFFSFTYKDSEYPCVLVHWYNTYGRSRDTRTSMWTVRPSYLDARQHRPHLAVLHLDSLLRGIHLIPIYGSRALPRSQGLAHYNSLDVFTAFYVNRFADYHSNEILF
;
A
#
# COMPACT_ATOMS: atom_id res chain seq x y z
N MET A 1 -4.54 -0.95 57.64
CA MET A 1 -3.50 -1.15 58.67
C MET A 1 -2.37 -1.96 58.01
N MET A 2 -1.18 -1.36 57.96
CA MET A 2 0.10 -1.83 57.39
C MET A 2 0.18 -2.11 55.86
N CYS A 3 0.56 -1.07 55.10
CA CYS A 3 1.27 -1.19 53.83
C CYS A 3 2.75 -1.53 54.11
N LYS A 4 3.29 -2.56 53.45
CA LYS A 4 4.74 -2.80 53.36
C LYS A 4 5.28 -2.06 52.12
N LEU A 5 6.04 -1.00 52.33
CA LEU A 5 6.97 -0.47 51.34
C LEU A 5 8.17 -1.42 51.24
N ALA A 6 8.43 -1.96 50.05
CA ALA A 6 9.72 -2.55 49.73
C ALA A 6 10.56 -1.49 49.00
N VAL A 7 11.58 -0.97 49.69
CA VAL A 7 12.61 -0.10 49.10
C VAL A 7 13.65 -1.01 48.45
N TYR A 8 13.71 -1.04 47.12
CA TYR A 8 14.80 -1.68 46.39
C TYR A 8 15.96 -0.67 46.27
N PHE A 9 17.08 -0.95 46.91
CA PHE A 9 18.35 -0.26 46.62
C PHE A 9 18.93 -0.85 45.33
N MET A 10 19.00 -0.05 44.25
CA MET A 10 19.70 -0.43 43.02
C MET A 10 21.19 -0.10 43.13
N THR A 11 22.04 -1.12 43.13
CA THR A 11 23.51 -0.98 42.98
C THR A 11 23.88 -0.61 41.55
N ARG A 12 24.60 0.50 41.36
CA ARG A 12 25.11 0.95 40.05
C ARG A 12 26.33 0.14 39.61
N ILE A 13 26.37 -0.26 38.34
CA ILE A 13 27.46 -1.02 37.71
C ILE A 13 28.19 -0.12 36.70
N ALA A 14 29.51 0.02 36.82
CA ALA A 14 30.32 0.79 35.88
C ALA A 14 30.55 0.03 34.56
N CYS A 15 30.61 0.75 33.44
CA CYS A 15 30.95 0.16 32.13
C CYS A 15 32.37 -0.44 32.16
N PRO A 16 32.58 -1.70 31.72
CA PRO A 16 33.92 -2.31 31.71
C PRO A 16 34.83 -1.80 30.59
N TYR A 17 34.32 -0.97 29.67
CA TYR A 17 35.11 -0.42 28.57
C TYR A 17 36.00 0.74 29.05
N ARG A 18 37.33 0.59 28.93
CA ARG A 18 38.30 1.61 29.38
C ARG A 18 38.05 2.94 28.67
N GLY A 19 37.75 3.98 29.46
CA GLY A 19 37.47 5.34 28.98
C GLY A 19 35.99 5.73 29.00
N CYS A 20 35.06 4.79 29.25
CA CYS A 20 33.64 5.11 29.41
C CYS A 20 33.31 5.51 30.86
N THR A 21 32.65 6.66 31.05
CA THR A 21 32.31 7.22 32.37
C THR A 21 30.88 6.89 32.84
N ARG A 22 30.12 6.09 32.08
CA ARG A 22 28.72 5.78 32.39
C ARG A 22 28.57 4.64 33.40
N THR A 23 27.56 4.77 34.26
CA THR A 23 27.12 3.75 35.24
C THR A 23 25.67 3.35 34.99
N PHE A 24 25.37 2.06 35.05
CA PHE A 24 24.05 1.49 34.73
C PHE A 24 23.37 0.90 35.97
N ALA A 25 22.03 0.96 36.00
CA ALA A 25 21.22 0.39 37.06
C ALA A 25 20.98 -1.13 36.90
N LEU A 26 21.10 -1.66 35.68
CA LEU A 26 20.82 -3.07 35.33
C LEU A 26 21.80 -3.58 34.27
N GLN A 27 22.16 -4.87 34.33
CA GLN A 27 23.18 -5.50 33.48
C GLN A 27 22.76 -5.59 32.00
N GLY A 28 21.46 -5.63 31.69
CA GLY A 28 20.94 -5.65 30.31
C GLY A 28 21.15 -4.33 29.54
N HIS A 29 21.38 -3.22 30.24
CA HIS A 29 21.68 -1.93 29.60
C HIS A 29 23.14 -1.85 29.12
N LEU A 30 24.01 -2.71 29.64
CA LEU A 30 25.39 -2.84 29.19
C LEU A 30 25.48 -3.26 27.72
N THR A 31 24.59 -4.17 27.30
CA THR A 31 24.51 -4.69 25.93
C THR A 31 23.88 -3.70 24.94
N LYS A 32 23.01 -2.78 25.39
CA LYS A 32 22.42 -1.72 24.55
C LYS A 32 23.44 -0.59 24.25
N HIS A 33 24.41 -0.35 25.15
CA HIS A 33 25.44 0.69 25.00
C HIS A 33 26.51 0.39 23.93
N VAL A 34 26.67 -0.87 23.52
CA VAL A 34 27.71 -1.31 22.57
C VAL A 34 27.28 -1.21 21.10
N LYS A 35 26.07 -0.71 20.80
CA LYS A 35 25.60 -0.51 19.41
C LYS A 35 25.29 0.96 19.10
N SER A 36 26.35 1.74 18.89
CA SER A 36 26.32 2.85 17.94
C SER A 36 27.76 3.32 17.64
N ASP A 37 28.13 3.25 16.36
CA ASP A 37 29.38 3.77 15.84
C ASP A 37 29.57 5.23 16.22
N THR A 38 30.65 5.52 16.95
CA THR A 38 31.25 6.85 17.00
C THR A 38 32.76 6.72 16.88
N HIS A 39 33.24 6.53 15.65
CA HIS A 39 34.58 6.97 15.31
C HIS A 39 34.61 8.50 15.29
N GLN A 40 35.38 9.11 16.21
CA GLN A 40 35.97 10.42 15.95
C GLN A 40 37.49 10.27 15.86
N ASN A 41 38.00 10.68 14.70
CA ASN A 41 39.41 10.85 14.37
C ASN A 41 40.13 11.67 15.45
N GLY A 42 41.07 11.05 16.16
CA GLY A 42 42.02 11.70 17.04
C GLY A 42 43.39 11.09 16.83
N THR A 43 44.31 11.88 16.27
CA THR A 43 45.70 11.52 15.98
C THR A 43 46.41 11.11 17.28
N LEU A 44 46.63 9.80 17.46
CA LEU A 44 47.41 9.27 18.58
C LEU A 44 48.91 9.55 18.34
N ARG A 45 49.43 10.59 19.02
CA ARG A 45 50.88 10.73 19.24
C ARG A 45 51.35 9.60 20.15
N GLN A 46 52.27 8.80 19.63
CA GLN A 46 53.03 7.81 20.40
C GLN A 46 53.84 8.49 21.51
N ALA A 47 53.76 7.91 22.71
CA ALA A 47 54.85 7.93 23.66
C ALA A 47 54.87 6.57 24.36
N SER A 48 55.71 5.66 23.87
CA SER A 48 56.17 4.52 24.66
C SER A 48 57.68 4.63 24.85
N SER A 49 58.05 4.38 26.10
CA SER A 49 59.39 4.39 26.65
C SER A 49 60.32 3.37 25.99
N SER A 50 61.53 3.85 25.74
CA SER A 50 62.80 3.19 25.44
C SER A 50 63.00 1.72 25.86
N SER A 51 63.43 0.89 24.90
CA SER A 51 64.69 0.10 24.88
C SER A 51 64.62 -0.90 23.70
N GLN A 52 65.35 -0.70 22.60
CA GLN A 52 66.64 -1.37 22.26
C GLN A 52 66.62 -2.89 22.56
N ALA A 53 66.90 -3.83 21.65
CA ALA A 53 67.48 -3.78 20.32
C ALA A 53 67.34 -5.17 19.60
N MET A 54 67.29 -5.12 18.27
CA MET A 54 67.84 -6.07 17.27
C MET A 54 67.51 -7.58 17.29
N ALA A 55 66.79 -8.05 16.26
CA ALA A 55 67.25 -9.06 15.28
C ALA A 55 66.20 -9.25 14.14
N PRO A 56 66.57 -9.70 12.93
CA PRO A 56 65.92 -9.32 11.68
C PRO A 56 64.93 -10.34 11.07
N ALA A 57 64.05 -9.82 10.20
CA ALA A 57 63.53 -10.32 8.91
C ALA A 57 63.85 -11.79 8.51
N LEU A 58 63.00 -12.59 7.86
CA LEU A 58 61.84 -12.35 6.98
C LEU A 58 61.16 -13.71 6.70
N ASP A 59 59.88 -13.64 6.29
CA ASP A 59 59.13 -14.52 5.39
C ASP A 59 58.39 -15.81 5.84
N TYR A 60 57.22 -15.93 5.18
CA TYR A 60 56.30 -17.05 4.94
C TYR A 60 55.06 -17.29 5.83
N PHE A 61 53.89 -17.28 5.14
CA PHE A 61 52.61 -18.00 5.32
C PHE A 61 52.61 -19.09 6.43
N ASP A 62 51.57 -19.34 7.22
CA ASP A 62 50.18 -19.65 6.89
C ASP A 62 49.33 -19.81 8.17
N ASP A 63 48.00 -19.87 8.03
CA ASP A 63 47.03 -20.55 8.91
C ASP A 63 46.94 -20.23 10.41
N CYS A 64 45.76 -19.77 10.84
CA CYS A 64 44.83 -20.64 11.56
C CYS A 64 43.49 -19.93 11.81
N VAL A 65 42.48 -20.43 11.08
CA VAL A 65 41.06 -20.32 11.39
C VAL A 65 40.81 -20.84 12.81
N HIS A 66 40.16 -20.04 13.66
CA HIS A 66 39.38 -20.57 14.77
C HIS A 66 37.94 -20.07 14.68
N GLN A 67 37.08 -21.03 14.36
CA GLN A 67 35.64 -21.00 14.43
C GLN A 67 35.17 -20.65 15.85
N SER A 68 34.23 -19.70 15.96
CA SER A 68 33.27 -19.66 17.05
C SER A 68 31.87 -19.79 16.46
N SER A 69 31.35 -21.00 16.52
CA SER A 69 30.02 -21.40 16.05
C SER A 69 28.95 -21.11 17.10
N PHE A 70 28.17 -20.06 16.87
CA PHE A 70 26.74 -20.01 17.21
C PHE A 70 26.03 -19.51 15.95
N PRO A 71 25.02 -20.22 15.41
CA PRO A 71 24.29 -19.75 14.25
C PRO A 71 23.46 -18.52 14.64
N ASP A 72 23.89 -17.35 14.18
CA ASP A 72 23.04 -16.17 14.08
C ASP A 72 21.98 -16.50 13.01
N PRO A 73 20.66 -16.51 13.32
CA PRO A 73 19.64 -16.82 12.32
C PRO A 73 19.62 -15.70 11.27
N GLN A 74 20.41 -15.90 10.20
CA GLN A 74 20.30 -15.13 8.97
C GLN A 74 18.91 -15.36 8.37
N LEU A 75 18.37 -14.34 7.70
CA LEU A 75 17.14 -14.49 6.91
C LEU A 75 17.37 -15.59 5.88
N GLU A 76 16.55 -16.63 5.88
CA GLU A 76 16.76 -17.79 5.03
C GLU A 76 15.72 -17.80 3.90
N TYR A 77 16.21 -17.72 2.67
CA TYR A 77 15.41 -17.82 1.45
C TYR A 77 15.71 -19.16 0.79
N HIS A 78 14.73 -20.04 0.77
CA HIS A 78 14.82 -21.35 0.13
C HIS A 78 14.14 -21.28 -1.24
N PHE A 79 14.92 -21.04 -2.29
CA PHE A 79 14.42 -21.01 -3.65
C PHE A 79 14.03 -22.42 -4.14
N HIS A 80 13.08 -22.47 -5.09
CA HIS A 80 12.68 -23.72 -5.72
C HIS A 80 13.89 -24.40 -6.38
N PRO A 81 14.11 -25.72 -6.17
CA PRO A 81 15.38 -26.36 -6.55
C PRO A 81 15.58 -26.49 -8.07
N PHE A 82 14.49 -26.58 -8.85
CA PHE A 82 14.57 -26.84 -10.29
C PHE A 82 14.32 -25.59 -11.15
N LEU A 83 13.17 -24.94 -10.96
CA LEU A 83 12.87 -23.65 -11.60
C LEU A 83 13.44 -22.48 -10.77
N ASN A 84 14.75 -22.30 -10.84
CA ASN A 84 15.50 -21.32 -10.03
C ASN A 84 15.89 -20.04 -10.81
N GLY A 85 15.51 -19.93 -12.09
CA GLY A 85 15.83 -18.76 -12.92
C GLY A 85 17.32 -18.62 -13.19
N GLU A 86 17.98 -19.71 -13.59
CA GLU A 86 19.39 -19.74 -13.95
C GLU A 86 19.70 -18.74 -15.06
N LYS A 87 20.75 -17.94 -14.83
CA LYS A 87 21.16 -16.87 -15.73
C LYS A 87 21.89 -17.43 -16.94
N CYS A 88 21.52 -16.96 -18.11
CA CYS A 88 22.15 -17.30 -19.37
C CYS A 88 22.51 -16.06 -20.20
N ASP A 89 23.28 -16.28 -21.25
CA ASP A 89 23.58 -15.28 -22.27
C ASP A 89 22.43 -15.11 -23.29
N GLN A 90 22.58 -14.18 -24.22
CA GLN A 90 21.59 -13.91 -25.28
C GLN A 90 21.36 -15.07 -26.25
N TYR A 91 22.17 -16.14 -26.18
CA TYR A 91 22.05 -17.34 -26.99
C TYR A 91 21.47 -18.53 -26.19
N GLY A 92 21.17 -18.33 -24.90
CA GLY A 92 20.62 -19.35 -24.02
C GLY A 92 21.67 -20.22 -23.31
N ASN A 93 22.96 -19.89 -23.37
CA ASN A 93 23.98 -20.67 -22.66
C ASN A 93 24.10 -20.23 -21.20
N THR A 94 24.07 -21.17 -20.27
CA THR A 94 24.24 -20.92 -18.83
C THR A 94 25.56 -20.19 -18.55
N LEU A 95 25.49 -19.17 -17.68
CA LEU A 95 26.65 -18.37 -17.29
C LEU A 95 27.29 -18.89 -16.00
N PRO A 96 28.64 -18.88 -15.89
CA PRO A 96 29.31 -19.15 -14.62
C PRO A 96 28.89 -18.16 -13.53
N PRO A 97 28.85 -18.59 -12.25
CA PRO A 97 28.57 -17.69 -11.13
C PRO A 97 29.47 -16.44 -11.13
N GLY A 98 28.87 -15.27 -10.99
CA GLY A 98 29.58 -13.98 -10.94
C GLY A 98 29.95 -13.37 -12.30
N SER A 99 29.58 -14.02 -13.43
CA SER A 99 29.72 -13.42 -14.76
C SER A 99 28.93 -12.11 -14.87
N PRO A 100 29.47 -11.02 -15.45
CA PRO A 100 28.71 -9.79 -15.65
C PRO A 100 27.59 -9.97 -16.70
N PRO A 101 26.54 -9.14 -16.68
CA PRO A 101 25.52 -9.18 -17.72
C PRO A 101 26.12 -8.74 -19.06
N ALA A 102 25.53 -9.22 -20.16
CA ALA A 102 25.95 -8.80 -21.49
C ALA A 102 25.83 -7.27 -21.62
N PRO A 103 26.83 -6.58 -22.20
CA PRO A 103 26.75 -5.15 -22.40
C PRO A 103 25.53 -4.81 -23.26
N SER A 104 24.81 -3.74 -22.89
CA SER A 104 23.70 -3.25 -23.70
C SER A 104 24.19 -2.92 -25.12
N LEU A 105 23.39 -3.26 -26.13
CA LEU A 105 23.67 -2.90 -27.52
C LEU A 105 23.93 -1.39 -27.59
N GLN A 106 25.15 -1.01 -27.97
CA GLN A 106 25.50 0.38 -28.21
C GLN A 106 24.82 0.82 -29.50
N HIS A 107 23.79 1.65 -29.39
CA HIS A 107 23.24 2.35 -30.55
C HIS A 107 24.23 3.42 -31.01
N GLU A 108 24.42 3.59 -32.32
CA GLU A 108 25.21 4.69 -32.90
C GLU A 108 24.72 6.07 -32.39
N ASN A 109 23.41 6.19 -32.17
CA ASN A 109 22.79 7.30 -31.44
C ASN A 109 22.11 6.78 -30.17
N THR A 110 22.65 7.13 -29.00
CA THR A 110 22.14 6.66 -27.70
C THR A 110 20.75 7.21 -27.35
N TRP A 111 20.39 8.38 -27.90
CA TRP A 111 19.09 9.06 -27.73
C TRP A 111 18.06 8.63 -28.78
N ALA A 112 18.44 7.76 -29.72
CA ALA A 112 17.56 7.33 -30.80
C ALA A 112 16.17 6.91 -30.28
N PRO A 113 15.09 7.35 -30.94
CA PRO A 113 15.05 8.05 -32.22
C PRO A 113 15.25 9.58 -32.14
N PHE A 114 15.46 10.14 -30.95
CA PHE A 114 15.70 11.58 -30.80
C PHE A 114 17.11 11.95 -31.26
N ALA A 115 17.25 13.14 -31.84
CA ALA A 115 18.55 13.66 -32.27
C ALA A 115 19.51 13.83 -31.07
N ASP A 116 19.00 14.29 -29.93
CA ASP A 116 19.78 14.58 -28.73
C ASP A 116 18.94 14.53 -27.43
N GLU A 117 19.59 14.83 -26.31
CA GLU A 117 18.98 14.95 -24.98
C GLU A 117 17.84 15.99 -24.93
N VAL A 118 18.02 17.13 -25.59
CA VAL A 118 17.06 18.24 -25.54
C VAL A 118 15.77 17.85 -26.21
N ALA A 119 15.84 17.20 -27.38
CA ALA A 119 14.68 16.70 -28.10
C ALA A 119 13.89 15.69 -27.26
N PHE A 120 14.56 14.78 -26.55
CA PHE A 120 13.90 13.83 -25.65
C PHE A 120 13.19 14.53 -24.48
N HIS A 121 13.87 15.44 -23.76
CA HIS A 121 13.25 16.16 -22.64
C HIS A 121 12.08 17.03 -23.10
N LEU A 122 12.21 17.68 -24.26
CA LEU A 122 11.14 18.49 -24.83
C LEU A 122 9.93 17.63 -25.19
N ALA A 123 10.11 16.51 -25.89
CA ALA A 123 9.03 15.59 -26.21
C ALA A 123 8.36 15.05 -24.93
N SER A 124 9.13 14.63 -23.94
CA SER A 124 8.62 14.17 -22.65
C SER A 124 7.86 15.29 -21.91
N LEU A 125 8.37 16.52 -21.90
CA LEU A 125 7.71 17.66 -21.28
C LEU A 125 6.37 17.95 -21.94
N LEU A 126 6.37 18.15 -23.26
CA LEU A 126 5.18 18.54 -24.02
C LEU A 126 4.12 17.44 -24.05
N PHE A 127 4.53 16.20 -24.31
CA PHE A 127 3.60 15.08 -24.49
C PHE A 127 3.15 14.44 -23.18
N LYS A 128 4.06 14.23 -22.21
CA LYS A 128 3.79 13.46 -20.98
C LYS A 128 3.50 14.34 -19.77
N LYS A 129 4.17 15.48 -19.60
CA LYS A 129 4.03 16.31 -18.38
C LYS A 129 3.01 17.45 -18.53
N VAL A 130 3.07 18.21 -19.62
CA VAL A 130 2.19 19.37 -19.88
C VAL A 130 0.91 18.95 -20.60
N GLU A 131 0.93 17.84 -21.33
CA GLU A 131 -0.18 17.39 -22.18
C GLU A 131 -0.61 18.49 -23.16
N MET A 132 0.37 19.20 -23.75
CA MET A 132 0.14 20.37 -24.59
C MET A 132 -0.67 20.01 -25.85
N SER A 133 -1.59 20.90 -26.24
CA SER A 133 -2.40 20.72 -27.45
C SER A 133 -1.54 20.78 -28.71
N GLN A 134 -1.94 20.06 -29.77
CA GLN A 134 -1.21 20.06 -31.04
C GLN A 134 -0.99 21.47 -31.62
N PRO A 135 -1.99 22.39 -31.61
CA PRO A 135 -1.77 23.76 -32.09
C PRO A 135 -0.76 24.54 -31.24
N ASN A 136 -0.79 24.39 -29.91
CA ASN A 136 0.14 25.09 -29.03
C ASN A 136 1.57 24.53 -29.16
N ILE A 137 1.72 23.23 -29.48
CA ILE A 137 3.04 22.66 -29.79
C ILE A 137 3.59 23.29 -31.06
N ASN A 138 2.79 23.42 -32.12
CA ASN A 138 3.24 24.10 -33.35
C ASN A 138 3.65 25.55 -33.06
N GLU A 139 2.81 26.31 -32.35
CA GLU A 139 3.10 27.71 -32.01
C GLU A 139 4.40 27.84 -31.20
N LEU A 140 4.63 26.95 -30.23
CA LEU A 140 5.87 26.94 -29.46
C LEU A 140 7.09 26.66 -30.35
N LEU A 141 7.00 25.69 -31.27
CA LEU A 141 8.10 25.34 -32.17
C LEU A 141 8.38 26.45 -33.19
N ASP A 142 7.34 27.12 -33.70
CA ASP A 142 7.47 28.29 -34.58
C ASP A 142 8.20 29.44 -33.87
N LEU A 143 7.82 29.74 -32.62
CA LEU A 143 8.49 30.76 -31.80
C LEU A 143 9.94 30.41 -31.51
N TRP A 144 10.24 29.13 -31.25
CA TRP A 144 11.60 28.66 -31.04
C TRP A 144 12.44 28.80 -32.31
N CYS A 145 11.89 28.40 -33.46
CA CYS A 145 12.54 28.53 -34.77
C CYS A 145 12.88 30.01 -35.05
N LEU A 146 11.93 30.93 -34.81
CA LEU A 146 12.17 32.37 -34.96
C LEU A 146 13.29 32.91 -34.06
N ASP A 147 13.42 32.45 -32.81
CA ASP A 147 14.50 32.88 -31.91
C ASP A 147 15.87 32.32 -32.36
N ILE A 148 15.94 31.05 -32.78
CA ILE A 148 17.18 30.43 -33.28
C ILE A 148 17.63 31.11 -34.57
N GLN A 149 16.72 31.33 -35.53
CA GLN A 149 17.02 32.04 -36.77
C GLN A 149 17.61 33.42 -36.49
N ARG A 150 17.02 34.18 -35.56
CA ARG A 150 17.52 35.51 -35.17
C ARG A 150 18.90 35.50 -34.52
N ARG A 151 19.22 34.48 -33.72
CA ARG A 151 20.47 34.45 -32.94
C ARG A 151 21.63 33.71 -33.61
N PHE A 152 21.33 32.68 -34.39
CA PHE A 152 22.32 31.71 -34.88
C PHE A 152 22.25 31.49 -36.39
N ASN A 153 21.33 32.15 -37.11
CA ASN A 153 21.13 32.00 -38.55
C ASN A 153 21.00 30.52 -38.99
N SER A 154 20.28 29.74 -38.17
CA SER A 154 20.05 28.30 -38.29
C SER A 154 18.56 28.00 -38.14
N ASP A 155 18.09 26.95 -38.83
CA ASP A 155 16.70 26.50 -38.82
C ASP A 155 16.46 25.30 -37.89
N SER A 156 17.41 24.97 -37.01
CA SER A 156 17.41 23.70 -36.29
C SER A 156 16.64 23.74 -34.96
N ALA A 157 15.33 23.93 -35.01
CA ALA A 157 14.47 23.57 -33.87
C ALA A 157 14.52 22.04 -33.64
N PRO A 158 14.32 21.53 -32.39
CA PRO A 158 14.37 20.09 -32.13
C PRO A 158 13.33 19.26 -32.88
N PHE A 159 12.23 19.89 -33.29
CA PHE A 159 11.19 19.33 -34.15
C PHE A 159 10.64 20.45 -35.03
N GLY A 160 10.27 20.15 -36.28
CA GLY A 160 9.65 21.10 -37.21
C GLY A 160 8.17 21.37 -36.91
N ASN A 161 7.45 20.41 -36.32
CA ASN A 161 6.06 20.58 -35.90
C ASN A 161 5.62 19.45 -34.93
N HIS A 162 4.37 19.51 -34.46
CA HIS A 162 3.83 18.46 -33.59
C HIS A 162 3.77 17.07 -34.24
N GLN A 163 3.61 16.98 -35.57
CA GLN A 163 3.53 15.69 -36.27
C GLN A 163 4.89 15.00 -36.24
N GLU A 164 5.98 15.71 -36.55
CA GLU A 164 7.34 15.18 -36.44
C GLU A 164 7.67 14.75 -35.00
N LEU A 165 7.25 15.52 -34.00
CA LEU A 165 7.39 15.14 -32.59
C LEU A 165 6.66 13.82 -32.30
N LEU A 166 5.41 13.67 -32.75
CA LEU A 166 4.63 12.45 -32.52
C LEU A 166 5.18 11.25 -33.29
N GLU A 167 5.62 11.44 -34.53
CA GLU A 167 6.28 10.40 -35.35
C GLU A 167 7.60 9.95 -34.73
N THR A 168 8.37 10.87 -34.15
CA THR A 168 9.59 10.54 -33.39
C THR A 168 9.26 9.71 -32.15
N ILE A 169 8.20 10.05 -31.40
CA ILE A 169 7.75 9.21 -30.28
C ILE A 169 7.26 7.84 -30.78
N ASP A 170 6.55 7.80 -31.90
CA ASP A 170 6.02 6.58 -32.48
C ASP A 170 7.13 5.66 -33.01
N SER A 171 8.30 6.19 -33.40
CA SER A 171 9.45 5.40 -33.87
C SER A 171 10.31 4.81 -32.75
N ILE A 172 10.04 5.16 -31.47
CA ILE A 172 10.69 4.52 -30.32
C ILE A 172 10.43 3.00 -30.36
N GLN A 173 11.52 2.23 -30.29
CA GLN A 173 11.49 0.77 -30.28
C GLN A 173 11.32 0.21 -28.85
N ASP A 174 11.89 0.87 -27.85
CA ASP A 174 11.77 0.48 -26.45
C ASP A 174 10.31 0.49 -25.98
N GLY A 175 9.83 -0.61 -25.41
CA GLY A 175 8.45 -0.73 -24.94
C GLY A 175 7.41 -0.84 -26.05
N SER A 176 7.83 -1.04 -27.31
CA SER A 176 6.89 -1.17 -28.43
C SER A 176 6.04 -2.44 -28.29
N ALA A 177 4.72 -2.27 -28.30
CA ALA A 177 3.72 -3.32 -28.37
C ALA A 177 2.50 -2.75 -29.12
N PRO A 178 2.46 -2.86 -30.46
CA PRO A 178 1.44 -2.20 -31.28
C PRO A 178 0.05 -2.80 -31.04
N TRP A 179 -0.98 -1.96 -31.18
CA TRP A 179 -2.36 -2.39 -31.12
C TRP A 179 -2.79 -3.11 -32.39
N LYS A 180 -3.41 -4.27 -32.22
CA LYS A 180 -4.06 -5.13 -33.21
C LYS A 180 -5.58 -5.10 -32.98
N CYS A 181 -6.37 -5.46 -33.98
CA CYS A 181 -7.83 -5.55 -33.87
C CYS A 181 -8.28 -6.98 -34.20
N LEU A 182 -9.05 -7.60 -33.32
CA LEU A 182 -9.86 -8.78 -33.59
C LEU A 182 -11.28 -8.32 -33.92
N GLU A 183 -11.96 -9.05 -34.78
CA GLU A 183 -13.31 -8.74 -35.18
C GLU A 183 -14.15 -10.03 -35.22
N THR A 184 -15.36 -10.00 -34.67
CA THR A 184 -16.25 -11.17 -34.69
C THR A 184 -16.76 -11.44 -36.10
N GLN A 185 -16.80 -12.71 -36.49
CA GLN A 185 -17.49 -13.09 -37.72
C GLN A 185 -19.00 -13.13 -37.48
N ILE A 186 -19.75 -12.48 -38.36
CA ILE A 186 -21.21 -12.54 -38.36
C ILE A 186 -21.60 -13.84 -39.05
N ASP A 187 -22.45 -14.64 -38.41
CA ASP A 187 -23.01 -15.82 -39.05
C ASP A 187 -24.12 -15.38 -40.03
N GLU A 188 -23.82 -15.47 -41.33
CA GLU A 188 -24.73 -15.06 -42.41
C GLU A 188 -25.97 -15.96 -42.53
N SER A 189 -26.05 -17.06 -41.77
CA SER A 189 -27.23 -17.93 -41.73
C SER A 189 -28.42 -17.35 -40.94
N PHE A 190 -28.21 -16.25 -40.21
CA PHE A 190 -29.28 -15.58 -39.47
C PHE A 190 -30.27 -14.85 -40.40
N LEU A 191 -31.56 -15.16 -40.24
CA LEU A 191 -32.71 -14.62 -41.00
C LEU A 191 -32.75 -13.08 -41.02
N PRO A 192 -33.43 -12.46 -42.03
CA PRO A 192 -33.60 -11.00 -42.13
C PRO A 192 -34.12 -10.32 -40.85
N ASP A 193 -34.84 -11.05 -40.00
CA ASP A 193 -35.47 -10.55 -38.77
C ASP A 193 -34.62 -10.71 -37.49
N ALA A 194 -33.36 -11.17 -37.59
CA ALA A 194 -32.50 -11.31 -36.40
C ALA A 194 -32.23 -9.95 -35.70
N PRO A 195 -32.11 -9.91 -34.36
CA PRO A 195 -31.79 -8.70 -33.62
C PRO A 195 -30.47 -8.05 -34.07
N GLU A 196 -30.36 -6.72 -33.95
CA GLU A 196 -29.17 -5.97 -34.37
C GLU A 196 -27.88 -6.48 -33.71
N TRP A 197 -27.94 -6.90 -32.44
CA TRP A 197 -26.78 -7.43 -31.72
C TRP A 197 -26.25 -8.76 -32.28
N GLN A 198 -27.06 -9.51 -33.06
CA GLN A 198 -26.60 -10.71 -33.78
C GLN A 198 -25.98 -10.38 -35.15
N LYS A 199 -26.33 -9.22 -35.70
CA LYS A 199 -25.86 -8.72 -37.01
C LYS A 199 -24.68 -7.75 -36.89
N THR A 200 -24.34 -7.35 -35.67
CA THR A 200 -23.29 -6.39 -35.39
C THR A 200 -21.95 -7.09 -35.33
N SER A 201 -20.97 -6.57 -36.05
CA SER A 201 -19.57 -6.95 -35.89
C SER A 201 -18.96 -6.23 -34.67
N TYR A 202 -18.32 -6.98 -33.77
CA TYR A 202 -17.71 -6.47 -32.56
C TYR A 202 -16.18 -6.46 -32.69
N GLN A 203 -15.60 -5.28 -32.56
CA GLN A 203 -14.15 -5.08 -32.56
C GLN A 203 -13.57 -5.17 -31.16
N VAL A 204 -12.46 -5.89 -31.03
CA VAL A 204 -11.66 -6.00 -29.81
C VAL A 204 -10.23 -5.59 -30.13
N TRP A 205 -9.80 -4.47 -29.54
CA TRP A 205 -8.45 -3.95 -29.74
C TRP A 205 -7.53 -4.52 -28.67
N TYR A 206 -6.39 -5.09 -29.08
CA TYR A 206 -5.47 -5.75 -28.16
C TYR A 206 -4.00 -5.56 -28.53
N ARG A 207 -3.10 -5.77 -27.57
CA ARG A 207 -1.65 -5.86 -27.75
C ARG A 207 -1.24 -7.30 -27.52
N ASP A 208 -0.22 -7.75 -28.24
CA ASP A 208 0.32 -9.11 -28.11
C ASP A 208 0.85 -9.36 -26.67
N PRO A 209 0.23 -10.25 -25.88
CA PRO A 209 0.62 -10.47 -24.49
C PRO A 209 2.08 -10.91 -24.32
N ASP A 210 2.62 -11.71 -25.24
CA ASP A 210 4.02 -12.16 -25.18
C ASP A 210 5.00 -10.99 -25.33
N MET A 211 4.72 -10.06 -26.26
CA MET A 211 5.51 -8.84 -26.42
C MET A 211 5.42 -7.93 -25.18
N VAL A 212 4.23 -7.85 -24.56
CA VAL A 212 4.05 -7.06 -23.33
C VAL A 212 4.86 -7.67 -22.18
N ILE A 213 4.85 -8.98 -22.01
CA ILE A 213 5.65 -9.68 -20.98
C ILE A 213 7.14 -9.44 -21.24
N ALA A 214 7.61 -9.58 -22.48
CA ALA A 214 8.99 -9.32 -22.84
C ALA A 214 9.43 -7.88 -22.50
N ASN A 215 8.56 -6.89 -22.73
CA ASN A 215 8.81 -5.49 -22.36
C ASN A 215 8.86 -5.28 -20.85
N ILE A 216 7.99 -5.95 -20.07
CA ILE A 216 8.02 -5.88 -18.59
C ILE A 216 9.33 -6.49 -18.06
N LEU A 217 9.72 -7.67 -18.56
CA LEU A 217 10.95 -8.36 -18.16
C LEU A 217 12.21 -7.58 -18.54
N LYS A 218 12.22 -6.89 -19.68
CA LYS A 218 13.36 -6.07 -20.12
C LYS A 218 13.53 -4.78 -19.30
N ASN A 219 12.56 -4.38 -18.47
CA ASN A 219 12.60 -3.08 -17.80
C ASN A 219 13.59 -3.03 -16.62
N PRO A 220 14.69 -2.28 -16.71
CA PRO A 220 15.70 -2.24 -15.65
C PRO A 220 15.22 -1.55 -14.36
N ASP A 221 14.12 -0.79 -14.41
CA ASP A 221 13.52 -0.14 -13.23
C ASP A 221 13.06 -1.17 -12.17
N PHE A 222 12.97 -2.45 -12.51
CA PHE A 222 12.54 -3.53 -11.62
C PHE A 222 13.69 -4.38 -11.06
N ALA A 223 14.96 -4.11 -11.38
CA ALA A 223 16.09 -4.95 -11.00
C ALA A 223 16.17 -5.29 -9.50
N ASN A 224 15.75 -4.37 -8.63
CA ASN A 224 15.77 -4.54 -7.17
C ASN A 224 14.42 -4.98 -6.57
N GLU A 225 13.39 -5.17 -7.40
CA GLU A 225 12.02 -5.51 -6.98
C GLU A 225 11.47 -6.65 -7.84
N PHE A 226 12.31 -7.64 -8.11
CA PHE A 226 12.05 -8.77 -8.99
C PHE A 226 12.58 -10.07 -8.38
N ASP A 227 11.73 -11.10 -8.35
CA ASP A 227 12.04 -12.44 -7.87
C ASP A 227 12.01 -13.43 -9.06
N PRO A 228 13.16 -13.99 -9.49
CA PRO A 228 13.25 -14.89 -10.65
C PRO A 228 12.76 -16.32 -10.36
N ALA A 229 12.52 -16.68 -9.11
CA ALA A 229 12.14 -18.03 -8.72
C ALA A 229 11.17 -18.01 -7.54
N PRO A 230 10.29 -19.02 -7.41
CA PRO A 230 9.49 -19.19 -6.20
C PRO A 230 10.40 -19.49 -5.02
N TYR A 231 10.01 -19.04 -3.83
CA TYR A 231 10.80 -19.26 -2.62
C TYR A 231 9.95 -19.45 -1.37
N VAL A 232 10.54 -20.12 -0.39
CA VAL A 232 10.06 -20.13 0.99
C VAL A 232 10.97 -19.20 1.80
N HIS A 233 10.38 -18.13 2.33
CA HIS A 233 11.07 -17.19 3.21
C HIS A 233 10.83 -17.58 4.67
N VAL A 234 11.90 -17.82 5.42
CA VAL A 234 11.88 -18.04 6.86
C VAL A 234 12.55 -16.86 7.55
N GLY A 235 11.78 -16.17 8.40
CA GLY A 235 12.27 -15.03 9.17
C GLY A 235 13.27 -15.46 10.24
N ARG A 236 13.94 -14.47 10.85
CA ARG A 236 14.89 -14.72 11.97
C ARG A 236 14.23 -15.35 13.19
N ASP A 237 12.91 -15.20 13.29
CA ASP A 237 12.03 -15.82 14.28
C ASP A 237 11.73 -17.31 13.98
N GLY A 238 12.31 -17.88 12.91
CA GLY A 238 12.05 -19.23 12.45
C GLY A 238 10.68 -19.41 11.80
N LYS A 239 9.93 -18.33 11.56
CA LYS A 239 8.56 -18.39 11.04
C LYS A 239 8.55 -18.15 9.55
N ARG A 240 7.71 -18.92 8.85
CA ARG A 240 7.44 -18.71 7.43
C ARG A 240 6.78 -17.35 7.19
N ARG A 241 7.18 -16.68 6.11
CA ARG A 241 6.63 -15.39 5.68
C ARG A 241 6.07 -15.44 4.26
N TRP A 242 4.91 -14.81 4.07
CA TRP A 242 4.26 -14.60 2.78
C TRP A 242 4.13 -13.10 2.52
N SER A 243 4.66 -12.61 1.40
CA SER A 243 4.64 -11.20 1.02
C SER A 243 4.32 -11.03 -0.47
N ASN A 244 5.25 -11.39 -1.35
CA ASN A 244 5.09 -11.31 -2.80
C ASN A 244 4.50 -12.60 -3.39
N MET A 245 4.03 -12.56 -4.64
CA MET A 245 3.45 -13.73 -5.32
C MET A 245 4.40 -14.94 -5.35
N MET A 246 5.69 -14.71 -5.56
CA MET A 246 6.71 -15.78 -5.60
C MET A 246 6.98 -16.43 -4.23
N SER A 247 6.56 -15.80 -3.12
CA SER A 247 6.61 -16.41 -1.78
C SER A 247 5.41 -17.33 -1.48
N GLY A 248 4.37 -17.26 -2.33
CA GLY A 248 3.12 -17.98 -2.19
C GLY A 248 3.23 -19.48 -2.52
N ASN A 249 2.39 -20.29 -1.86
CA ASN A 249 2.32 -21.73 -2.11
C ASN A 249 1.91 -22.06 -3.55
N PHE A 250 1.12 -21.19 -4.20
CA PHE A 250 0.68 -21.42 -5.58
C PHE A 250 1.88 -21.48 -6.52
N ALA A 251 2.73 -20.45 -6.49
CA ALA A 251 3.90 -20.36 -7.38
C ALA A 251 4.86 -21.53 -7.17
N TYR A 252 5.12 -21.90 -5.90
CA TYR A 252 5.98 -23.04 -5.59
C TYR A 252 5.38 -24.36 -6.10
N ARG A 253 4.09 -24.61 -5.82
CA ARG A 253 3.37 -25.82 -6.26
C ARG A 253 3.30 -25.92 -7.79
N GLN A 254 3.05 -24.81 -8.49
CA GLN A 254 3.02 -24.81 -9.96
C GLN A 254 4.40 -25.05 -10.55
N ALA A 255 5.46 -24.45 -9.99
CA ALA A 255 6.82 -24.74 -10.44
C ALA A 255 7.18 -26.23 -10.28
N THR A 256 6.77 -26.86 -9.18
CA THR A 256 6.94 -28.31 -8.99
C THR A 256 6.13 -29.10 -10.03
N LYS A 257 4.84 -28.78 -10.23
CA LYS A 257 4.00 -29.42 -11.26
C LYS A 257 4.57 -29.27 -12.68
N ILE A 258 5.18 -28.13 -13.00
CA ILE A 258 5.84 -27.89 -14.29
C ILE A 258 7.07 -28.78 -14.45
N TYR A 259 7.88 -28.91 -13.41
CA TYR A 259 9.06 -29.76 -13.43
C TYR A 259 8.69 -31.26 -13.52
N ASP A 260 7.68 -31.68 -12.77
CA ASP A 260 7.24 -33.08 -12.72
C ASP A 260 6.38 -33.50 -13.93
N ASP A 261 6.04 -32.56 -14.82
CA ASP A 261 5.27 -32.83 -16.03
C ASP A 261 6.03 -33.81 -16.94
N PRO A 262 5.46 -34.99 -17.26
CA PRO A 262 6.19 -36.03 -17.97
C PRO A 262 6.50 -35.68 -19.44
N GLU A 263 5.74 -34.78 -20.05
CA GLU A 263 5.89 -34.42 -21.46
C GLU A 263 6.76 -33.17 -21.65
N THR A 264 6.58 -32.19 -20.78
CA THR A 264 7.14 -30.84 -20.92
C THR A 264 8.12 -30.46 -19.81
N GLY A 265 8.22 -31.26 -18.74
CA GLY A 265 9.06 -31.02 -17.57
C GLY A 265 10.49 -31.59 -17.67
N GLY A 266 11.07 -31.90 -16.49
CA GLY A 266 12.42 -32.42 -16.33
C GLY A 266 13.50 -31.47 -16.86
N ASP A 267 14.47 -32.02 -17.59
CA ASP A 267 15.60 -31.27 -18.16
C ASP A 267 15.17 -30.13 -19.10
N LYS A 268 13.96 -30.19 -19.68
CA LYS A 268 13.44 -29.15 -20.59
C LYS A 268 13.13 -27.83 -19.90
N VAL A 269 12.89 -27.85 -18.59
CA VAL A 269 12.55 -26.68 -17.76
C VAL A 269 13.51 -26.51 -16.59
N LEU A 270 14.54 -27.35 -16.49
CA LEU A 270 15.57 -27.23 -15.46
C LEU A 270 16.30 -25.88 -15.61
N GLY A 271 16.42 -25.15 -14.51
CA GLY A 271 16.98 -23.80 -14.52
C GLY A 271 16.03 -22.72 -15.04
N ALA A 272 14.83 -23.06 -15.56
CA ALA A 272 13.92 -22.06 -16.09
C ALA A 272 13.36 -21.13 -14.99
N MET A 273 13.09 -19.89 -15.35
CA MET A 273 12.35 -18.92 -14.55
C MET A 273 10.85 -19.17 -14.71
N TYR A 274 10.17 -19.43 -13.59
CA TYR A 274 8.71 -19.46 -13.55
C TYR A 274 8.15 -18.03 -13.63
N CYS A 275 7.31 -17.76 -14.62
CA CYS A 275 6.69 -16.46 -14.87
C CYS A 275 5.16 -16.56 -14.75
N PRO A 276 4.61 -16.41 -13.53
CA PRO A 276 3.16 -16.37 -13.31
C PRO A 276 2.56 -15.07 -13.88
N ILE A 277 1.58 -15.20 -14.75
CA ILE A 277 0.86 -14.10 -15.38
C ILE A 277 -0.35 -13.73 -14.52
N ILE A 278 -0.50 -12.43 -14.26
CA ILE A 278 -1.61 -11.85 -13.53
C ILE A 278 -2.45 -11.03 -14.49
N LEU A 279 -3.74 -11.38 -14.60
CA LEU A 279 -4.72 -10.65 -15.40
C LEU A 279 -5.63 -9.83 -14.50
N GLY A 280 -6.25 -8.81 -15.05
CA GLY A 280 -7.35 -8.13 -14.39
C GLY A 280 -8.23 -7.39 -15.38
N ALA A 281 -9.54 -7.46 -15.17
CA ALA A 281 -10.53 -6.78 -15.99
C ALA A 281 -11.54 -6.10 -15.09
N ASP A 282 -11.92 -4.88 -15.45
CA ASP A 282 -13.03 -4.19 -14.83
C ASP A 282 -13.58 -3.14 -15.81
N LYS A 283 -14.90 -3.01 -15.86
CA LYS A 283 -15.57 -2.05 -16.73
C LYS A 283 -15.59 -0.69 -16.04
N THR A 284 -15.21 0.35 -16.77
CA THR A 284 -15.13 1.70 -16.21
C THR A 284 -15.85 2.74 -17.07
N THR A 285 -16.57 3.65 -16.42
CA THR A 285 -17.27 4.77 -17.06
C THR A 285 -16.37 6.02 -17.10
N VAL A 286 -16.34 6.73 -18.22
CA VAL A 286 -15.46 7.91 -18.41
C VAL A 286 -16.18 9.27 -18.46
N SER A 287 -17.51 9.31 -18.62
CA SER A 287 -18.28 10.56 -18.64
C SER A 287 -19.04 10.79 -17.33
N VAL A 288 -18.54 11.71 -16.49
CA VAL A 288 -19.25 12.19 -15.30
C VAL A 288 -20.41 13.09 -15.76
N ALA A 289 -21.62 12.82 -15.27
CA ALA A 289 -22.90 13.50 -15.56
C ALA A 289 -23.77 12.98 -16.73
N THR A 290 -23.22 12.43 -17.81
CA THR A 290 -24.04 11.87 -18.93
C THR A 290 -24.08 10.34 -18.99
N GLY A 291 -23.15 9.62 -18.34
CA GLY A 291 -23.21 8.16 -18.16
C GLY A 291 -23.21 7.30 -19.44
N HIS A 292 -22.88 7.84 -20.61
CA HIS A 292 -23.08 7.12 -21.88
C HIS A 292 -21.84 6.37 -22.42
N VAL A 293 -20.62 6.71 -21.97
CA VAL A 293 -19.38 6.11 -22.49
C VAL A 293 -18.69 5.26 -21.44
N GLU A 294 -18.53 3.98 -21.77
CA GLU A 294 -17.89 2.95 -20.96
C GLU A 294 -16.81 2.25 -21.79
N TYR A 295 -15.77 1.81 -21.11
CA TYR A 295 -14.72 0.98 -21.68
C TYR A 295 -14.46 -0.23 -20.78
N HIS A 296 -14.10 -1.36 -21.38
CA HIS A 296 -13.78 -2.58 -20.65
C HIS A 296 -12.31 -2.99 -20.90
N PRO A 297 -11.34 -2.38 -20.21
CA PRO A 297 -9.94 -2.73 -20.37
C PRO A 297 -9.60 -4.09 -19.72
N LEU A 298 -8.74 -4.85 -20.39
CA LEU A 298 -8.03 -6.01 -19.83
C LEU A 298 -6.58 -5.61 -19.56
N TYR A 299 -6.08 -5.92 -18.37
CA TYR A 299 -4.73 -5.63 -17.90
C TYR A 299 -3.91 -6.90 -17.74
N LEU A 300 -2.60 -6.77 -17.93
CA LEU A 300 -1.61 -7.81 -17.70
C LEU A 300 -0.47 -7.30 -16.80
N SER A 301 -0.02 -8.17 -15.90
CA SER A 301 1.19 -8.05 -15.09
C SER A 301 1.82 -9.44 -14.92
N ILE A 302 2.97 -9.50 -14.25
CA ILE A 302 3.65 -10.75 -13.89
C ILE A 302 3.89 -10.80 -12.37
N GLY A 303 3.89 -12.01 -11.81
CA GLY A 303 4.07 -12.24 -10.38
C GLY A 303 5.51 -12.13 -9.89
N ASN A 304 6.49 -12.16 -10.79
CA ASN A 304 7.91 -11.95 -10.46
C ASN A 304 8.18 -10.57 -9.86
N LEU A 305 7.36 -9.55 -10.17
CA LEU A 305 7.50 -8.23 -9.57
C LEU A 305 7.13 -8.27 -8.07
N HIS A 306 7.77 -7.44 -7.26
CA HIS A 306 7.32 -7.23 -5.88
C HIS A 306 5.99 -6.46 -5.86
N ASN A 307 5.24 -6.58 -4.76
CA ASN A 307 3.94 -5.91 -4.62
C ASN A 307 4.08 -4.37 -4.73
N ALA A 308 5.18 -3.81 -4.21
CA ALA A 308 5.49 -2.38 -4.31
C ALA A 308 5.71 -1.94 -5.76
N ALA A 309 6.47 -2.70 -6.55
CA ALA A 309 6.66 -2.44 -7.98
C ALA A 309 5.35 -2.49 -8.78
N ARG A 310 4.46 -3.45 -8.50
CA ARG A 310 3.12 -3.51 -9.12
C ARG A 310 2.26 -2.29 -8.82
N ARG A 311 2.44 -1.65 -7.66
CA ARG A 311 1.70 -0.45 -7.24
C ARG A 311 2.33 0.86 -7.73
N GLY A 312 3.65 0.88 -7.97
CA GLY A 312 4.43 2.09 -8.22
C GLY A 312 4.30 2.74 -9.60
N HIS A 313 3.31 2.39 -10.43
CA HIS A 313 3.05 3.02 -11.75
C HIS A 313 4.26 3.07 -12.72
N ARG A 314 5.15 2.07 -12.70
CA ARG A 314 6.34 1.95 -13.59
C ARG A 314 6.12 1.00 -14.78
N ASN A 315 4.92 1.01 -15.36
CA ASN A 315 4.49 0.03 -16.38
C ASN A 315 4.55 -1.45 -15.92
N SER A 316 4.45 -1.68 -14.61
CA SER A 316 4.29 -3.01 -14.03
C SER A 316 2.92 -3.63 -14.31
N VAL A 317 1.94 -2.83 -14.70
CA VAL A 317 0.58 -3.25 -15.08
C VAL A 317 0.19 -2.53 -16.36
N VAL A 318 -0.07 -3.30 -17.42
CA VAL A 318 -0.18 -2.79 -18.79
C VAL A 318 -1.58 -3.12 -19.35
N PRO A 319 -2.34 -2.16 -19.90
CA PRO A 319 -3.61 -2.47 -20.57
C PRO A 319 -3.35 -3.23 -21.87
N ILE A 320 -3.68 -4.51 -21.94
CA ILE A 320 -3.45 -5.35 -23.12
C ILE A 320 -4.65 -5.43 -24.04
N ALA A 321 -5.87 -5.10 -23.59
CA ALA A 321 -7.02 -5.04 -24.49
C ALA A 321 -8.08 -4.02 -24.05
N PHE A 322 -8.95 -3.66 -24.99
CA PHE A 322 -10.25 -3.03 -24.75
C PHE A 322 -11.32 -3.96 -25.32
N LEU A 323 -12.00 -4.68 -24.44
CA LEU A 323 -13.00 -5.68 -24.77
C LEU A 323 -14.28 -5.01 -25.28
N ALA A 324 -14.99 -5.72 -26.16
CA ALA A 324 -16.27 -5.29 -26.68
C ALA A 324 -17.31 -5.22 -25.56
N ILE A 325 -18.21 -4.22 -25.64
CA ILE A 325 -19.37 -4.10 -24.75
C ILE A 325 -20.61 -4.14 -25.63
N PRO A 326 -21.18 -5.34 -25.88
CA PRO A 326 -22.40 -5.47 -26.67
C PRO A 326 -23.54 -4.68 -26.06
N LYS A 327 -24.22 -3.89 -26.89
CA LYS A 327 -25.44 -3.17 -26.55
C LYS A 327 -26.58 -3.72 -27.39
N ALA A 328 -27.76 -3.79 -26.79
CA ALA A 328 -28.99 -4.20 -27.45
C ALA A 328 -30.13 -3.27 -27.01
N ASP A 329 -31.25 -3.32 -27.71
CA ASP A 329 -32.48 -2.66 -27.26
C ASP A 329 -32.93 -3.18 -25.89
N ARG A 330 -33.58 -2.32 -25.09
CA ARG A 330 -34.06 -2.66 -23.75
C ARG A 330 -34.92 -3.93 -23.68
N LYS A 331 -35.62 -4.29 -24.77
CA LYS A 331 -36.41 -5.54 -24.85
C LYS A 331 -35.56 -6.81 -24.67
N TYR A 332 -34.24 -6.73 -24.89
CA TYR A 332 -33.29 -7.83 -24.75
C TYR A 332 -32.49 -7.80 -23.44
N ASP A 333 -32.69 -6.80 -22.56
CA ASP A 333 -31.91 -6.70 -21.30
C ASP A 333 -32.00 -7.97 -20.44
N ASN A 334 -33.15 -8.65 -20.51
CA ASN A 334 -33.43 -9.90 -19.81
C ASN A 334 -33.48 -11.13 -20.72
N ASP A 335 -33.11 -11.01 -22.00
CA ASP A 335 -33.08 -12.14 -22.94
C ASP A 335 -31.94 -13.11 -22.60
N PRO A 336 -32.23 -14.39 -22.29
CA PRO A 336 -31.21 -15.40 -22.03
C PRO A 336 -30.20 -15.52 -23.17
N LYS A 337 -30.62 -15.47 -24.43
CA LYS A 337 -29.73 -15.60 -25.60
C LYS A 337 -28.71 -14.48 -25.67
N PHE A 338 -29.16 -13.24 -25.41
CA PHE A 338 -28.25 -12.09 -25.39
C PHE A 338 -27.28 -12.14 -24.21
N ARG A 339 -27.73 -12.65 -23.05
CA ARG A 339 -26.85 -12.87 -21.89
C ARG A 339 -25.79 -13.91 -22.22
N THR A 340 -26.15 -15.09 -22.74
CA THR A 340 -25.21 -16.13 -23.17
C THR A 340 -24.23 -15.61 -24.22
N PHE A 341 -24.71 -14.89 -25.24
CA PHE A 341 -23.85 -14.26 -26.25
C PHE A 341 -22.79 -13.34 -25.65
N LYS A 342 -23.17 -12.46 -24.70
CA LYS A 342 -22.20 -11.58 -24.02
C LYS A 342 -21.12 -12.38 -23.28
N LYS A 343 -21.51 -13.48 -22.62
CA LYS A 343 -20.57 -14.34 -21.89
C LYS A 343 -19.60 -15.03 -22.84
N GLN A 344 -20.11 -15.62 -23.91
CA GLN A 344 -19.31 -16.31 -24.92
C GLN A 344 -18.36 -15.36 -25.66
N LEU A 345 -18.84 -14.16 -26.05
CA LEU A 345 -17.99 -13.14 -26.67
C LEU A 345 -16.84 -12.75 -25.74
N TYR A 346 -17.14 -12.56 -24.46
CA TYR A 346 -16.14 -12.21 -23.45
C TYR A 346 -15.06 -13.31 -23.30
N GLN A 347 -15.48 -14.57 -23.11
CA GLN A 347 -14.57 -15.71 -22.94
C GLN A 347 -13.70 -15.94 -24.17
N THR A 348 -14.31 -15.98 -25.37
CA THR A 348 -13.62 -16.20 -26.64
C THR A 348 -12.65 -15.06 -26.97
N SER A 349 -13.00 -13.81 -26.64
CA SER A 349 -12.11 -12.67 -26.84
C SER A 349 -10.84 -12.81 -25.99
N ILE A 350 -10.96 -13.15 -24.71
CA ILE A 350 -9.81 -13.34 -23.82
C ILE A 350 -8.95 -14.53 -24.31
N ALA A 351 -9.57 -15.64 -24.69
CA ALA A 351 -8.86 -16.80 -25.24
C ALA A 351 -8.07 -16.43 -26.51
N ALA A 352 -8.66 -15.67 -27.42
CA ALA A 352 -8.02 -15.22 -28.66
C ALA A 352 -6.85 -14.26 -28.39
N ILE A 353 -7.02 -13.31 -27.47
CA ILE A 353 -5.96 -12.36 -27.08
C ILE A 353 -4.75 -13.08 -26.48
N LEU A 354 -4.99 -14.03 -25.56
CA LEU A 354 -3.94 -14.72 -24.81
C LEU A 354 -3.27 -15.86 -25.60
N ARG A 355 -3.75 -16.18 -26.81
CA ARG A 355 -3.29 -17.32 -27.60
C ARG A 355 -1.78 -17.33 -27.86
N SER A 356 -1.14 -16.16 -27.98
CA SER A 356 0.31 -16.07 -28.21
C SER A 356 1.16 -16.59 -27.04
N LEU A 357 0.58 -16.77 -25.85
CA LEU A 357 1.28 -17.29 -24.68
C LEU A 357 1.42 -18.82 -24.69
N VAL A 358 0.53 -19.53 -25.38
CA VAL A 358 0.45 -21.01 -25.34
C VAL A 358 1.80 -21.69 -25.59
N PRO A 359 2.62 -21.31 -26.59
CA PRO A 359 3.93 -21.93 -26.80
C PRO A 359 4.87 -21.78 -25.60
N GLY A 360 4.87 -20.60 -24.96
CA GLY A 360 5.69 -20.30 -23.79
C GLY A 360 5.21 -20.97 -22.50
N MET A 361 4.04 -21.61 -22.50
CA MET A 361 3.52 -22.38 -21.35
C MET A 361 4.00 -23.83 -21.34
N THR A 362 4.49 -24.34 -22.48
CA THR A 362 4.99 -25.71 -22.61
C THR A 362 6.48 -25.77 -22.88
N THR A 363 7.04 -24.77 -23.58
CA THR A 363 8.47 -24.68 -23.89
C THR A 363 9.02 -23.35 -23.40
N PRO A 364 10.10 -23.33 -22.59
CA PRO A 364 10.67 -22.07 -22.12
C PRO A 364 11.13 -21.17 -23.27
N VAL A 365 10.86 -19.86 -23.13
CA VAL A 365 11.27 -18.83 -24.09
C VAL A 365 12.40 -17.98 -23.51
N LEU A 366 13.39 -17.65 -24.34
CA LEU A 366 14.51 -16.82 -23.89
C LEU A 366 14.06 -15.36 -23.75
N ARG A 367 14.29 -14.76 -22.58
CA ARG A 367 13.94 -13.36 -22.27
C ARG A 367 15.06 -12.67 -21.53
N ARG A 368 15.25 -11.37 -21.80
CA ARG A 368 16.11 -10.50 -20.99
C ARG A 368 15.34 -10.06 -19.75
N CYS A 369 15.96 -10.16 -18.58
CA CYS A 369 15.42 -9.81 -17.28
C CYS A 369 15.88 -8.42 -16.82
N PRO A 370 15.26 -7.86 -15.76
CA PRO A 370 15.54 -6.49 -15.30
C PRO A 370 17.00 -6.26 -14.85
N ASP A 371 17.69 -7.32 -14.42
CA ASP A 371 19.08 -7.29 -13.99
C ASP A 371 20.08 -7.37 -15.15
N GLY A 372 19.59 -7.38 -16.39
CA GLY A 372 20.40 -7.37 -17.62
C GLY A 372 20.77 -8.75 -18.16
N TYR A 373 20.55 -9.83 -17.40
CA TYR A 373 20.80 -11.20 -17.84
C TYR A 373 19.64 -11.73 -18.68
N TYR A 374 19.87 -12.86 -19.35
CA TYR A 374 18.79 -13.62 -19.97
C TYR A 374 18.42 -14.81 -19.09
N CYS A 375 17.16 -15.23 -19.17
CA CYS A 375 16.66 -16.45 -18.55
C CYS A 375 15.78 -17.21 -19.56
N HIS A 376 15.78 -18.54 -19.48
CA HIS A 376 14.72 -19.35 -20.06
C HIS A 376 13.45 -19.19 -19.22
N VAL A 377 12.35 -18.76 -19.81
CA VAL A 377 11.13 -18.37 -19.07
C VAL A 377 9.98 -19.28 -19.44
N ILE A 378 9.32 -19.87 -18.45
CA ILE A 378 8.08 -20.64 -18.63
C ILE A 378 6.87 -19.83 -18.11
N TYR A 379 5.84 -19.71 -18.92
CA TYR A 379 4.62 -18.94 -18.60
C TYR A 379 3.55 -19.80 -17.93
N ASP A 380 2.77 -19.19 -17.05
CA ASP A 380 1.61 -19.80 -16.40
C ASP A 380 0.52 -18.76 -16.14
N LEU A 381 -0.75 -19.11 -16.35
CA LEU A 381 -1.87 -18.21 -16.04
C LEU A 381 -2.25 -18.37 -14.56
N ALA A 382 -1.67 -17.53 -13.71
CA ALA A 382 -1.66 -17.77 -12.28
C ALA A 382 -2.76 -17.03 -11.50
N ALA A 383 -3.13 -15.83 -11.93
CA ALA A 383 -4.08 -15.00 -11.19
C ALA A 383 -5.00 -14.17 -12.09
N PHE A 384 -6.25 -13.97 -11.66
CA PHE A 384 -7.21 -13.06 -12.27
C PHE A 384 -7.87 -12.17 -11.22
N ILE A 385 -7.65 -10.86 -11.35
CA ILE A 385 -8.21 -9.82 -10.50
C ILE A 385 -9.54 -9.35 -11.10
N ALA A 386 -10.63 -9.63 -10.40
CA ALA A 386 -11.99 -9.34 -10.84
C ALA A 386 -12.89 -9.08 -9.62
N ASP A 387 -13.90 -8.24 -9.78
CA ASP A 387 -14.97 -8.09 -8.79
C ASP A 387 -15.93 -9.29 -8.85
N TYR A 388 -16.91 -9.37 -7.94
CA TYR A 388 -17.75 -10.57 -7.85
C TYR A 388 -18.60 -10.83 -9.13
N PRO A 389 -19.34 -9.86 -9.70
CA PRO A 389 -20.01 -10.06 -10.98
C PRO A 389 -19.08 -10.52 -12.11
N GLU A 390 -17.87 -9.98 -12.18
CA GLU A 390 -16.90 -10.38 -13.19
C GLU A 390 -16.32 -11.79 -12.90
N GLN A 391 -16.11 -12.16 -11.64
CA GLN A 391 -15.72 -13.51 -11.23
C GLN A 391 -16.76 -14.57 -11.64
N VAL A 392 -18.04 -14.25 -11.49
CA VAL A 392 -19.18 -15.10 -11.91
C VAL A 392 -19.12 -15.32 -13.43
N LEU A 393 -18.91 -14.23 -14.19
CA LEU A 393 -18.74 -14.28 -15.64
C LEU A 393 -17.55 -15.13 -16.07
N LEU A 394 -16.38 -14.90 -15.46
CA LEU A 394 -15.13 -15.58 -15.75
C LEU A 394 -15.21 -17.08 -15.48
N ALA A 395 -15.80 -17.45 -14.34
CA ALA A 395 -15.83 -18.83 -13.85
C ALA A 395 -16.97 -19.66 -14.44
N GLY A 396 -17.90 -19.08 -15.22
CA GLY A 396 -19.08 -19.79 -15.71
C GLY A 396 -19.99 -20.24 -14.55
N VAL A 397 -20.10 -19.41 -13.52
CA VAL A 397 -20.86 -19.73 -12.29
C VAL A 397 -22.16 -18.92 -12.27
N VAL A 398 -23.19 -19.45 -11.61
CA VAL A 398 -24.49 -18.78 -11.45
C VAL A 398 -24.39 -17.68 -10.40
N GLN A 399 -24.99 -16.51 -10.68
CA GLN A 399 -25.00 -15.40 -9.74
C GLN A 399 -25.71 -15.78 -8.43
N GLY A 400 -24.97 -15.72 -7.33
CA GLY A 400 -25.44 -16.09 -5.99
C GLY A 400 -24.56 -17.17 -5.36
N TRP A 401 -23.77 -17.86 -6.17
CA TRP A 401 -22.87 -18.92 -5.75
C TRP A 401 -21.42 -18.43 -5.52
N CYS A 402 -20.63 -19.23 -4.82
CA CYS A 402 -19.20 -18.99 -4.71
C CYS A 402 -18.47 -19.49 -5.96
N CYS A 403 -17.68 -18.62 -6.59
CA CYS A 403 -16.86 -18.99 -7.76
C CYS A 403 -15.64 -19.87 -7.43
N ARG A 404 -15.39 -20.16 -6.15
CA ARG A 404 -14.17 -20.84 -5.68
C ARG A 404 -14.41 -22.14 -4.94
N CYS A 405 -15.59 -22.30 -4.35
CA CYS A 405 -15.89 -23.47 -3.54
C CYS A 405 -17.31 -23.97 -3.79
N THR A 406 -17.57 -25.18 -3.33
CA THR A 406 -18.83 -25.90 -3.52
C THR A 406 -19.93 -25.52 -2.53
N ALA A 407 -19.71 -24.48 -1.71
CA ALA A 407 -20.72 -24.00 -0.77
C ALA A 407 -22.03 -23.64 -1.49
N HIS A 408 -23.14 -24.14 -0.96
CA HIS A 408 -24.46 -23.95 -1.54
C HIS A 408 -24.91 -22.49 -1.40
N PHE A 409 -25.56 -21.92 -2.42
CA PHE A 409 -25.93 -20.49 -2.42
C PHE A 409 -26.80 -20.06 -1.22
N SER A 410 -27.59 -20.98 -0.67
CA SER A 410 -28.42 -20.73 0.51
C SER A 410 -27.68 -20.88 1.84
N ASP A 411 -26.49 -21.51 1.87
CA ASP A 411 -25.64 -21.68 3.05
C ASP A 411 -24.18 -21.32 2.72
N LEU A 412 -23.90 -20.02 2.78
CA LEU A 412 -22.56 -19.47 2.55
C LEU A 412 -21.86 -19.06 3.84
N ASP A 413 -22.32 -19.52 5.01
CA ASP A 413 -21.71 -19.20 6.29
C ASP A 413 -20.42 -19.99 6.55
N LYS A 414 -20.18 -21.08 5.79
CA LYS A 414 -18.97 -21.89 5.84
C LYS A 414 -18.36 -22.06 4.45
N PRO A 415 -17.02 -22.10 4.33
CA PRO A 415 -16.38 -22.47 3.07
C PRO A 415 -16.69 -23.92 2.73
N GLY A 416 -17.01 -24.18 1.47
CA GLY A 416 -17.07 -25.54 0.92
C GLY A 416 -15.71 -26.00 0.42
N GLU A 417 -15.67 -27.17 -0.20
CA GLU A 417 -14.47 -27.69 -0.87
C GLU A 417 -14.13 -26.83 -2.09
N PRO A 418 -12.84 -26.69 -2.46
CA PRO A 418 -12.44 -25.96 -3.65
C PRO A 418 -13.11 -26.49 -4.92
N ARG A 419 -13.56 -25.58 -5.79
CA ARG A 419 -13.90 -25.91 -7.18
C ARG A 419 -12.59 -26.07 -7.96
N THR A 420 -12.57 -27.04 -8.87
CA THR A 420 -11.48 -27.25 -9.81
C THR A 420 -12.07 -27.48 -11.19
N ARG A 421 -11.26 -27.27 -12.24
CA ARG A 421 -11.62 -27.66 -13.62
C ARG A 421 -12.04 -29.12 -13.68
N GLU A 422 -11.22 -30.01 -13.12
CA GLU A 422 -11.47 -31.47 -13.13
C GLU A 422 -12.84 -31.82 -12.52
N TRP A 423 -13.21 -31.15 -11.43
CA TRP A 423 -14.52 -31.35 -10.80
C TRP A 423 -15.67 -30.85 -11.70
N VAL A 424 -15.50 -29.70 -12.35
CA VAL A 424 -16.50 -29.16 -13.30
C VAL A 424 -16.64 -30.07 -14.52
N ASP A 425 -15.53 -30.54 -15.10
CA ASP A 425 -15.53 -31.44 -16.24
C ASP A 425 -16.25 -32.76 -15.92
N THR A 426 -15.99 -33.32 -14.72
CA THR A 426 -16.68 -34.52 -14.24
C THR A 426 -18.21 -34.29 -14.14
N LEU A 427 -18.64 -33.11 -13.71
CA LEU A 427 -20.06 -32.77 -13.64
C LEU A 427 -20.69 -32.61 -15.03
N PHE A 428 -19.97 -32.00 -15.98
CA PHE A 428 -20.44 -31.90 -17.36
C PHE A 428 -20.58 -33.27 -18.03
N GLU A 429 -19.65 -34.20 -17.78
CA GLU A 429 -19.74 -35.57 -18.28
C GLU A 429 -20.91 -36.33 -17.64
N HIS A 430 -21.13 -36.17 -16.33
CA HIS A 430 -22.16 -36.91 -15.62
C HIS A 430 -23.59 -36.40 -15.89
N TYR A 431 -23.78 -35.08 -15.99
CA TYR A 431 -25.08 -34.42 -16.16
C TYR A 431 -25.27 -33.88 -17.57
N GLN A 432 -24.68 -34.54 -18.57
CA GLN A 432 -24.77 -34.11 -19.96
C GLN A 432 -26.23 -34.03 -20.43
N GLY A 433 -26.67 -32.83 -20.84
CA GLY A 433 -28.05 -32.58 -21.27
C GLY A 433 -29.03 -32.24 -20.14
N GLU A 434 -28.57 -32.18 -18.88
CA GLU A 434 -29.34 -31.80 -17.70
C GLU A 434 -28.90 -30.43 -17.15
N ALA A 435 -28.99 -29.39 -17.99
CA ALA A 435 -28.57 -28.02 -17.67
C ALA A 435 -29.17 -27.48 -16.35
N ASP A 436 -30.46 -27.76 -16.11
CA ASP A 436 -31.17 -27.34 -14.89
C ASP A 436 -30.51 -27.92 -13.62
N VAL A 437 -29.98 -29.16 -13.69
CA VAL A 437 -29.31 -29.81 -12.55
C VAL A 437 -27.97 -29.14 -12.25
N LEU A 438 -27.18 -28.83 -13.27
CA LEU A 438 -25.92 -28.09 -13.14
C LEU A 438 -26.15 -26.69 -12.57
N TRP A 439 -27.18 -26.02 -13.06
CA TRP A 439 -27.55 -24.67 -12.65
C TRP A 439 -28.05 -24.61 -11.20
N ASP A 440 -29.05 -25.41 -10.85
CA ASP A 440 -29.74 -25.31 -9.55
C ASP A 440 -28.99 -25.97 -8.40
N ASN A 441 -28.26 -27.08 -8.65
CA ASN A 441 -27.60 -27.84 -7.58
C ASN A 441 -26.11 -27.53 -7.44
N TYR A 442 -25.46 -27.09 -8.52
CA TYR A 442 -24.02 -26.86 -8.55
C TYR A 442 -23.65 -25.42 -8.90
N GLY A 443 -24.60 -24.59 -9.34
CA GLY A 443 -24.36 -23.21 -9.73
C GLY A 443 -23.42 -23.08 -10.92
N ILE A 444 -23.48 -24.02 -11.87
CA ILE A 444 -22.65 -24.02 -13.08
C ILE A 444 -23.53 -23.63 -14.27
N ASP A 445 -23.02 -22.75 -15.11
CA ASP A 445 -23.64 -22.32 -16.36
C ASP A 445 -22.98 -23.08 -17.53
N ASP A 446 -23.67 -24.08 -18.06
CA ASP A 446 -23.17 -24.99 -19.11
C ASP A 446 -23.06 -24.34 -20.49
N ASP A 447 -23.71 -23.19 -20.70
CA ASP A 447 -23.58 -22.36 -21.91
C ASP A 447 -22.23 -21.60 -21.97
N VAL A 448 -21.45 -21.62 -20.88
CA VAL A 448 -20.23 -20.83 -20.72
C VAL A 448 -19.05 -21.74 -20.46
N LEU A 449 -18.16 -21.86 -21.46
CA LEU A 449 -16.85 -22.47 -21.26
C LEU A 449 -15.83 -21.39 -20.82
N PRO A 450 -15.28 -21.46 -19.60
CA PRO A 450 -14.21 -20.54 -19.18
C PRO A 450 -13.03 -20.57 -20.15
N PHE A 451 -12.50 -19.41 -20.53
CA PHE A 451 -11.41 -19.25 -21.50
C PHE A 451 -10.17 -20.08 -21.15
N THR A 452 -9.99 -20.37 -19.85
CA THR A 452 -8.88 -21.15 -19.33
C THR A 452 -8.79 -22.54 -19.96
N HIS A 453 -9.90 -23.15 -20.41
CA HIS A 453 -9.91 -24.48 -21.05
C HIS A 453 -9.04 -24.55 -22.31
N HIS A 454 -8.74 -23.41 -22.93
CA HIS A 454 -7.87 -23.33 -24.11
C HIS A 454 -6.37 -23.26 -23.77
N PHE A 455 -6.01 -23.33 -22.48
CA PHE A 455 -4.65 -23.19 -21.99
C PHE A 455 -4.24 -24.39 -21.12
N PRO A 456 -3.00 -24.90 -21.28
CA PRO A 456 -2.54 -26.12 -20.61
C PRO A 456 -2.35 -25.95 -19.10
N ARG A 457 -2.05 -24.73 -18.64
CA ARG A 457 -1.78 -24.41 -17.23
C ARG A 457 -2.63 -23.20 -16.83
N ALA A 458 -3.90 -23.48 -16.57
CA ALA A 458 -4.86 -22.49 -16.12
C ALA A 458 -6.01 -23.22 -15.43
N ASP A 459 -6.51 -22.71 -14.32
CA ASP A 459 -7.78 -23.16 -13.73
C ASP A 459 -8.45 -21.91 -13.17
N ILE A 460 -9.60 -21.54 -13.73
CA ILE A 460 -10.24 -20.30 -13.34
C ILE A 460 -10.58 -20.27 -11.85
N HIS A 461 -10.96 -21.41 -11.25
CA HIS A 461 -11.36 -21.48 -9.85
C HIS A 461 -10.17 -21.32 -8.88
N GLU A 462 -8.97 -21.76 -9.29
CA GLU A 462 -7.73 -21.47 -8.57
C GLU A 462 -7.23 -20.03 -8.81
N MET A 463 -7.37 -19.52 -10.05
CA MET A 463 -6.80 -18.25 -10.49
C MET A 463 -7.46 -17.01 -9.89
N LEU A 464 -8.75 -17.04 -9.52
CA LEU A 464 -9.39 -15.84 -8.97
C LEU A 464 -8.56 -15.35 -7.76
N THR A 465 -8.47 -14.04 -7.51
CA THR A 465 -7.76 -13.50 -6.32
C THR A 465 -8.67 -12.74 -5.35
N ALA A 466 -8.11 -12.36 -4.19
CA ALA A 466 -8.83 -11.57 -3.18
C ALA A 466 -9.04 -10.12 -3.68
N ASP A 467 -10.21 -9.55 -3.41
CA ASP A 467 -10.52 -8.16 -3.75
C ASP A 467 -10.83 -7.31 -2.51
N LEU A 468 -9.79 -6.65 -2.00
CA LEU A 468 -9.89 -5.73 -0.86
C LEU A 468 -10.86 -4.56 -1.12
N LEU A 469 -10.96 -4.05 -2.35
CA LEU A 469 -11.78 -2.88 -2.63
C LEU A 469 -13.26 -3.25 -2.74
N HIS A 470 -13.62 -4.21 -3.59
CA HIS A 470 -15.01 -4.53 -3.88
C HIS A 470 -15.63 -5.53 -2.91
N GLN A 471 -14.85 -6.46 -2.33
CA GLN A 471 -15.37 -7.41 -1.34
C GLN A 471 -15.34 -6.83 0.07
N VAL A 472 -14.23 -6.22 0.48
CA VAL A 472 -14.03 -5.79 1.89
C VAL A 472 -14.53 -4.36 2.12
N VAL A 473 -13.94 -3.37 1.44
CA VAL A 473 -14.21 -1.94 1.69
C VAL A 473 -15.57 -1.49 1.17
N LYS A 474 -15.84 -1.63 -0.14
CA LYS A 474 -17.13 -1.25 -0.73
C LYS A 474 -18.21 -2.27 -0.38
N GLY A 475 -17.92 -3.57 -0.48
CA GLY A 475 -18.87 -4.65 -0.24
C GLY A 475 -19.26 -4.79 1.24
N CYS A 476 -18.45 -5.49 2.03
CA CYS A 476 -18.81 -5.86 3.40
C CYS A 476 -18.94 -4.64 4.32
N PHE A 477 -18.04 -3.66 4.25
CA PHE A 477 -18.16 -2.47 5.11
C PHE A 477 -19.29 -1.53 4.66
N LYS A 478 -19.13 -0.92 3.48
CA LYS A 478 -19.99 0.20 3.06
C LYS A 478 -21.38 -0.24 2.59
N ASP A 479 -21.49 -1.23 1.70
CA ASP A 479 -22.77 -1.67 1.14
C ASP A 479 -23.56 -2.59 2.08
N MET A 480 -22.90 -3.16 3.11
CA MET A 480 -23.53 -4.12 4.02
C MET A 480 -23.55 -3.60 5.45
N LEU A 481 -22.43 -3.60 6.18
CA LEU A 481 -22.44 -3.29 7.62
C LEU A 481 -22.97 -1.88 7.93
N VAL A 482 -22.58 -0.88 7.15
CA VAL A 482 -23.10 0.49 7.31
C VAL A 482 -24.60 0.55 7.07
N GLU A 483 -25.09 -0.04 5.97
CA GLU A 483 -26.52 -0.08 5.63
C GLU A 483 -27.33 -0.89 6.65
N TRP A 484 -26.77 -1.99 7.17
CA TRP A 484 -27.43 -2.84 8.16
C TRP A 484 -27.55 -2.15 9.52
N VAL A 485 -26.56 -1.33 9.90
CA VAL A 485 -26.66 -0.48 11.08
C VAL A 485 -27.76 0.57 10.91
N ILE A 486 -27.87 1.20 9.73
CA ILE A 486 -28.96 2.16 9.45
C ILE A 486 -30.33 1.47 9.48
N ALA A 487 -30.43 0.27 8.91
CA ALA A 487 -31.64 -0.54 8.94
C ALA A 487 -32.03 -0.92 10.37
N TYR A 488 -31.06 -1.32 11.21
CA TYR A 488 -31.27 -1.59 12.63
C TYR A 488 -31.85 -0.36 13.35
N LEU A 489 -31.25 0.82 13.14
CA LEU A 489 -31.73 2.05 13.77
C LEU A 489 -33.14 2.41 13.28
N THR A 490 -33.44 2.20 12.00
CA THR A 490 -34.78 2.38 11.43
C THR A 490 -35.80 1.47 12.10
N ILE A 491 -35.49 0.19 12.26
CA ILE A 491 -36.38 -0.80 12.92
C ILE A 491 -36.60 -0.43 14.39
N THR A 492 -35.54 0.00 15.09
CA THR A 492 -35.57 0.22 16.54
C THR A 492 -36.22 1.54 16.93
N HIS A 493 -36.02 2.60 16.13
CA HIS A 493 -36.38 3.98 16.47
C HIS A 493 -37.39 4.61 15.51
N GLY A 494 -37.70 3.96 14.37
CA GLY A 494 -38.48 4.56 13.29
C GLY A 494 -37.66 5.55 12.45
N GLU A 495 -38.16 5.89 11.26
CA GLU A 495 -37.40 6.68 10.28
C GLU A 495 -37.02 8.09 10.77
N THR A 496 -37.92 8.78 11.47
CA THR A 496 -37.70 10.16 11.90
C THR A 496 -36.55 10.23 12.91
N GLN A 497 -36.62 9.42 13.96
CA GLN A 497 -35.58 9.39 14.99
C GLN A 497 -34.27 8.81 14.45
N MET A 498 -34.32 7.85 13.53
CA MET A 498 -33.12 7.36 12.84
C MET A 498 -32.41 8.50 12.08
N LYS A 499 -33.14 9.36 11.36
CA LYS A 499 -32.56 10.51 10.66
C LYS A 499 -31.88 11.48 11.63
N GLU A 500 -32.49 11.74 12.79
CA GLU A 500 -31.89 12.57 13.85
C GLU A 500 -30.61 11.94 14.43
N ILE A 501 -30.61 10.63 14.68
CA ILE A 501 -29.43 9.89 15.13
C ILE A 501 -28.32 9.97 14.07
N MET A 502 -28.65 9.75 12.80
CA MET A 502 -27.66 9.79 11.72
C MET A 502 -27.10 11.19 11.50
N ASP A 503 -27.88 12.24 11.71
CA ASP A 503 -27.36 13.61 11.72
C ASP A 503 -26.38 13.84 12.87
N ASP A 504 -26.66 13.30 14.06
CA ASP A 504 -25.72 13.39 15.18
C ASP A 504 -24.43 12.60 14.90
N VAL A 505 -24.54 11.41 14.29
CA VAL A 505 -23.39 10.63 13.84
C VAL A 505 -22.56 11.40 12.82
N ASP A 506 -23.19 12.05 11.86
CA ASP A 506 -22.52 12.92 10.89
C ASP A 506 -21.84 14.12 11.55
N HIS A 507 -22.47 14.70 12.58
CA HIS A 507 -21.86 15.75 13.39
C HIS A 507 -20.66 15.24 14.18
N ARG A 508 -20.75 14.06 14.83
CA ARG A 508 -19.61 13.42 15.51
C ARG A 508 -18.43 13.21 14.57
N ILE A 509 -18.69 12.71 13.37
CA ILE A 509 -17.66 12.49 12.33
C ILE A 509 -17.00 13.82 11.92
N SER A 510 -17.74 14.93 11.84
CA SER A 510 -17.16 16.23 11.47
C SER A 510 -16.29 16.85 12.58
N LEU A 511 -16.45 16.39 13.82
CA LEU A 511 -15.66 16.78 14.99
C LEU A 511 -14.37 15.96 15.17
N VAL A 512 -14.09 14.99 14.31
CA VAL A 512 -12.85 14.20 14.41
C VAL A 512 -11.62 15.11 14.29
N PRO A 513 -10.68 15.08 15.26
CA PRO A 513 -9.48 15.91 15.20
C PRO A 513 -8.63 15.66 13.94
N PRO A 514 -7.94 16.68 13.40
CA PRO A 514 -7.03 16.49 12.28
C PRO A 514 -5.91 15.50 12.60
N PHE A 515 -5.54 14.69 11.61
CA PHE A 515 -4.42 13.76 11.70
C PHE A 515 -3.81 13.54 10.30
N PRO A 516 -2.47 13.44 10.15
CA PRO A 516 -1.84 13.14 8.86
C PRO A 516 -2.47 11.90 8.19
N GLY A 517 -2.79 12.00 6.89
CA GLY A 517 -3.39 10.88 6.13
C GLY A 517 -4.84 10.51 6.51
N LEU A 518 -5.49 11.26 7.41
CA LEU A 518 -6.89 11.10 7.76
C LEU A 518 -7.74 12.17 7.09
N ARG A 519 -8.58 11.75 6.13
CA ARG A 519 -9.48 12.65 5.42
C ARG A 519 -10.58 13.20 6.33
N HIS A 520 -10.81 14.51 6.26
CA HIS A 520 -11.85 15.20 7.02
C HIS A 520 -13.22 15.17 6.31
N PHE A 521 -14.28 15.15 7.13
CA PHE A 521 -15.68 15.05 6.69
C PHE A 521 -16.50 16.23 7.27
N PRO A 522 -16.42 17.44 6.70
CA PRO A 522 -17.02 18.63 7.29
C PRO A 522 -18.55 18.57 7.41
N HIS A 523 -19.19 17.78 6.54
CA HIS A 523 -20.64 17.56 6.54
C HIS A 523 -21.02 16.10 6.81
N GLY A 524 -20.13 15.35 7.47
CA GLY A 524 -20.33 13.92 7.72
C GLY A 524 -20.41 13.12 6.41
N ARG A 525 -21.35 12.19 6.34
CA ARG A 525 -21.49 11.19 5.26
C ARG A 525 -22.39 11.61 4.09
N ARG A 526 -22.94 12.84 4.06
CA ARG A 526 -23.93 13.27 3.06
C ARG A 526 -23.32 13.61 1.69
N PHE A 527 -22.63 12.66 1.06
CA PHE A 527 -22.12 12.80 -0.32
C PHE A 527 -23.09 12.21 -1.34
N LYS A 528 -23.22 12.87 -2.50
CA LYS A 528 -24.00 12.34 -3.64
C LYS A 528 -23.34 11.13 -4.31
N GLN A 529 -22.01 11.05 -4.27
CA GLN A 529 -21.22 9.97 -4.84
C GLN A 529 -20.10 9.59 -3.87
N TRP A 530 -19.98 8.30 -3.58
CA TRP A 530 -18.93 7.74 -2.72
C TRP A 530 -17.85 7.09 -3.58
N THR A 531 -16.60 7.47 -3.34
CA THR A 531 -15.41 6.81 -3.91
C THR A 531 -14.88 5.74 -2.96
N GLY A 532 -13.97 4.89 -3.46
CA GLY A 532 -13.30 3.90 -2.61
C GLY A 532 -12.51 4.54 -1.46
N ASP A 533 -11.92 5.71 -1.68
CA ASP A 533 -11.15 6.42 -0.65
C ASP A 533 -12.06 7.08 0.39
N ASP A 534 -13.26 7.53 0.00
CA ASP A 534 -14.28 7.99 0.97
C ASP A 534 -14.67 6.85 1.91
N SER A 535 -14.91 5.64 1.38
CA SER A 535 -15.23 4.47 2.20
C SER A 535 -14.10 4.09 3.14
N LYS A 536 -12.84 4.07 2.67
CA LYS A 536 -11.67 3.81 3.53
C LYS A 536 -11.54 4.83 4.65
N ALA A 537 -11.74 6.12 4.35
CA ALA A 537 -11.67 7.17 5.36
C ALA A 537 -12.80 7.03 6.40
N LEU A 538 -14.01 6.70 5.96
CA LEU A 538 -15.13 6.44 6.87
C LEU A 538 -14.85 5.28 7.83
N MET A 539 -14.20 4.20 7.37
CA MET A 539 -13.82 3.06 8.23
C MET A 539 -13.00 3.48 9.46
N LYS A 540 -12.17 4.52 9.32
CA LYS A 540 -11.28 5.00 10.38
C LYS A 540 -12.01 5.72 11.52
N VAL A 541 -13.24 6.18 11.28
CA VAL A 541 -13.95 7.11 12.20
C VAL A 541 -15.38 6.67 12.54
N PHE A 542 -15.98 5.74 11.77
CA PHE A 542 -17.38 5.37 11.92
C PHE A 542 -17.68 4.64 13.24
N LEU A 543 -16.83 3.69 13.64
CA LEU A 543 -17.06 2.87 14.84
C LEU A 543 -17.17 3.73 16.13
N PRO A 544 -16.23 4.65 16.43
CA PRO A 544 -16.37 5.54 17.58
C PRO A 544 -17.62 6.43 17.53
N ALA A 545 -17.98 6.94 16.35
CA ALA A 545 -19.14 7.82 16.17
C ALA A 545 -20.47 7.11 16.47
N ILE A 546 -20.60 5.83 16.08
CA ILE A 546 -21.85 5.07 16.15
C ILE A 546 -21.99 4.19 17.39
N SER A 547 -20.89 3.85 18.06
CA SER A 547 -20.84 2.84 19.13
C SER A 547 -21.94 3.00 20.19
N GLU A 548 -22.25 4.22 20.62
CA GLU A 548 -23.24 4.53 21.65
C GLU A 548 -24.71 4.40 21.21
N TYR A 549 -24.97 4.23 19.91
CA TYR A 549 -26.31 4.07 19.34
C TYR A 549 -26.68 2.63 19.01
N ILE A 550 -25.73 1.70 19.10
CA ILE A 550 -25.92 0.30 18.69
C ILE A 550 -25.61 -0.67 19.84
N PRO A 551 -26.18 -1.89 19.80
CA PRO A 551 -25.87 -2.92 20.78
C PRO A 551 -24.37 -3.22 20.84
N GLU A 552 -23.89 -3.64 22.01
CA GLU A 552 -22.51 -4.06 22.22
C GLU A 552 -22.06 -5.08 21.18
N GLU A 553 -22.91 -6.05 20.85
CA GLU A 553 -22.56 -7.10 19.90
C GLU A 553 -22.41 -6.58 18.46
N MET A 554 -23.20 -5.58 18.04
CA MET A 554 -22.97 -4.89 16.76
C MET A 554 -21.66 -4.10 16.77
N THR A 555 -21.32 -3.48 17.91
CA THR A 555 -20.04 -2.78 18.08
C THR A 555 -18.86 -3.75 17.93
N LYS A 556 -18.94 -4.93 18.55
CA LYS A 556 -17.96 -6.01 18.44
C LYS A 556 -17.88 -6.59 17.02
N CYS A 557 -19.02 -6.71 16.32
CA CYS A 557 -19.07 -7.09 14.91
C CYS A 557 -18.28 -6.10 14.03
N LEU A 558 -18.54 -4.79 14.18
CA LEU A 558 -17.80 -3.77 13.45
C LEU A 558 -16.30 -3.76 13.81
N SER A 559 -15.97 -3.87 15.10
CA SER A 559 -14.58 -3.89 15.58
C SER A 559 -13.80 -5.09 15.02
N SER A 560 -14.34 -6.31 15.14
CA SER A 560 -13.69 -7.53 14.59
C SER A 560 -13.57 -7.51 13.07
N PHE A 561 -14.55 -6.95 12.36
CA PHE A 561 -14.45 -6.73 10.92
C PHE A 561 -13.33 -5.74 10.57
N LEU A 562 -13.21 -4.64 11.30
CA LEU A 562 -12.11 -3.68 11.10
C LEU A 562 -10.76 -4.33 11.39
N ASP A 563 -10.63 -5.12 12.46
CA ASP A 563 -9.40 -5.87 12.73
C ASP A 563 -9.03 -6.80 11.56
N PHE A 564 -9.99 -7.58 11.03
CA PHE A 564 -9.79 -8.36 9.81
C PHE A 564 -9.34 -7.50 8.64
N CYS A 565 -9.97 -6.34 8.41
CA CYS A 565 -9.62 -5.46 7.31
C CYS A 565 -8.17 -4.99 7.40
N TYR A 566 -7.69 -4.60 8.59
CA TYR A 566 -6.32 -4.12 8.76
C TYR A 566 -5.31 -5.27 8.60
N LEU A 567 -5.60 -6.43 9.17
CA LEU A 567 -4.77 -7.63 9.00
C LEU A 567 -4.65 -8.04 7.53
N ALA A 568 -5.78 -8.13 6.80
CA ALA A 568 -5.81 -8.50 5.38
C ALA A 568 -5.08 -7.51 4.45
N ARG A 569 -4.77 -6.31 4.94
CA ARG A 569 -4.09 -5.24 4.20
C ARG A 569 -2.61 -5.11 4.53
N ARG A 570 -2.06 -5.95 5.42
CA ARG A 570 -0.62 -6.02 5.68
C ARG A 570 0.15 -6.42 4.42
N ASN A 571 1.42 -6.02 4.36
CA ASN A 571 2.30 -6.30 3.22
C ASN A 571 3.09 -7.60 3.38
N ASP A 572 3.15 -8.15 4.59
CA ASP A 572 3.68 -9.47 4.88
C ASP A 572 2.85 -10.18 5.95
N PHE A 573 2.88 -11.51 5.92
CA PHE A 573 2.16 -12.39 6.82
C PHE A 573 3.09 -13.47 7.34
N THR A 574 3.03 -13.71 8.65
CA THR A 574 3.58 -14.91 9.31
C THR A 574 2.47 -15.88 9.65
N THR A 575 2.83 -17.08 10.11
CA THR A 575 1.89 -18.05 10.70
C THR A 575 1.01 -17.43 11.79
N ASP A 576 1.57 -16.54 12.61
CA ASP A 576 0.85 -15.89 13.71
C ASP A 576 -0.15 -14.87 13.18
N THR A 577 0.24 -14.04 12.21
CA THR A 577 -0.67 -13.04 11.64
C THR A 577 -1.81 -13.69 10.84
N ILE A 578 -1.57 -14.88 10.27
CA ILE A 578 -2.63 -15.68 9.66
C ILE A 578 -3.60 -16.19 10.72
N ALA A 579 -3.10 -16.66 11.88
CA ALA A 579 -3.95 -17.04 13.00
C ALA A 579 -4.74 -15.84 13.55
N GLU A 580 -4.14 -14.65 13.67
CA GLU A 580 -4.83 -13.40 14.02
C GLU A 580 -5.95 -13.09 13.02
N LEU A 581 -5.67 -13.21 11.72
CA LEU A 581 -6.64 -12.98 10.65
C LEU A 581 -7.84 -13.94 10.76
N GLN A 582 -7.57 -15.23 11.00
CA GLN A 582 -8.60 -16.25 11.21
C GLN A 582 -9.43 -15.99 12.46
N ASN A 583 -8.80 -15.57 13.56
CA ASN A 583 -9.48 -15.23 14.81
C ASN A 583 -10.40 -14.00 14.64
N ALA A 584 -9.95 -12.99 13.89
CA ALA A 584 -10.76 -11.82 13.57
C ALA A 584 -11.97 -12.21 12.70
N LEU A 585 -11.79 -13.07 11.69
CA LEU A 585 -12.87 -13.61 10.87
C LEU A 585 -13.87 -14.43 11.69
N HIS A 586 -13.39 -15.30 12.58
CA HIS A 586 -14.26 -16.09 13.46
C HIS A 586 -15.11 -15.18 14.36
N SER A 587 -14.47 -14.20 15.01
CA SER A 587 -15.17 -13.22 15.86
C SER A 587 -16.22 -12.44 15.05
N PHE A 588 -15.88 -12.02 13.83
CA PHE A 588 -16.81 -11.34 12.94
C PHE A 588 -18.02 -12.23 12.59
N CYS A 589 -17.79 -13.48 12.21
CA CYS A 589 -18.84 -14.45 11.87
C CYS A 589 -19.77 -14.75 13.05
N GLU A 590 -19.25 -14.78 14.27
CA GLU A 590 -20.07 -14.93 15.47
C GLU A 590 -20.93 -13.69 15.72
N TYR A 591 -20.32 -12.51 15.76
CA TYR A 591 -21.04 -11.28 16.12
C TYR A 591 -22.01 -10.80 15.04
N ARG A 592 -21.77 -11.09 13.76
CA ARG A 592 -22.71 -10.69 12.68
C ARG A 592 -24.09 -11.35 12.78
N LYS A 593 -24.23 -12.45 13.54
CA LYS A 593 -25.53 -13.09 13.82
C LYS A 593 -26.52 -12.16 14.53
N ILE A 594 -26.05 -11.05 15.11
CA ILE A 594 -26.92 -10.00 15.66
C ILE A 594 -27.91 -9.45 14.62
N PHE A 595 -27.50 -9.33 13.35
CA PHE A 595 -28.38 -8.82 12.30
C PHE A 595 -29.53 -9.77 11.96
N LEU A 596 -29.41 -11.06 12.27
CA LEU A 596 -30.52 -12.01 12.21
C LEU A 596 -31.47 -11.80 13.41
N ARG A 597 -30.92 -11.76 14.63
CA ARG A 597 -31.70 -11.61 15.87
C ARG A 597 -32.47 -10.29 15.95
N THR A 598 -31.94 -9.22 15.36
CA THR A 598 -32.62 -7.92 15.27
C THR A 598 -33.53 -7.78 14.05
N ASN A 599 -33.75 -8.87 13.29
CA ASN A 599 -34.57 -8.89 12.07
C ASN A 599 -34.13 -7.90 10.97
N VAL A 600 -32.86 -7.49 10.98
CA VAL A 600 -32.29 -6.64 9.92
C VAL A 600 -32.09 -7.46 8.65
N ARG A 601 -31.77 -8.75 8.80
CA ARG A 601 -31.58 -9.72 7.72
C ARG A 601 -32.30 -11.03 8.04
N ALA A 602 -32.84 -11.68 7.00
CA ALA A 602 -33.39 -13.03 7.11
C ALA A 602 -32.31 -14.12 7.01
N HIS A 603 -31.24 -13.86 6.25
CA HIS A 603 -30.08 -14.75 6.09
C HIS A 603 -28.80 -13.93 5.83
N LEU A 604 -27.65 -14.56 6.06
CA LEU A 604 -26.32 -13.97 5.84
C LEU A 604 -25.57 -14.56 4.64
N SER A 605 -26.19 -15.52 3.93
CA SER A 605 -25.64 -16.14 2.72
C SER A 605 -25.53 -15.13 1.57
N ILE A 606 -24.42 -14.39 1.54
CA ILE A 606 -24.15 -13.32 0.59
C ILE A 606 -22.73 -13.54 0.04
N PRO A 607 -22.55 -13.74 -1.28
CA PRO A 607 -21.26 -14.12 -1.87
C PRO A 607 -20.09 -13.19 -1.52
N ARG A 608 -20.31 -11.87 -1.50
CA ARG A 608 -19.27 -10.91 -1.10
C ARG A 608 -18.83 -11.11 0.36
N MET A 609 -19.74 -11.45 1.26
CA MET A 609 -19.46 -11.76 2.66
C MET A 609 -18.88 -13.16 2.87
N HIS A 610 -19.18 -14.10 1.98
CA HIS A 610 -18.56 -15.42 1.97
C HIS A 610 -17.12 -15.35 1.46
N SER A 611 -16.86 -14.48 0.48
CA SER A 611 -15.53 -14.34 -0.13
C SER A 611 -14.42 -14.03 0.87
N ILE A 612 -14.71 -13.31 1.96
CA ILE A 612 -13.72 -12.99 2.98
C ILE A 612 -13.23 -14.21 3.78
N LEU A 613 -14.01 -15.30 3.81
CA LEU A 613 -13.61 -16.56 4.44
C LEU A 613 -12.44 -17.24 3.71
N HIS A 614 -12.25 -16.92 2.42
CA HIS A 614 -11.17 -17.47 1.60
C HIS A 614 -9.85 -16.72 1.76
N TYR A 615 -9.81 -15.58 2.46
CA TYR A 615 -8.60 -14.75 2.54
C TYR A 615 -7.39 -15.48 3.14
N PRO A 616 -7.49 -16.25 4.23
CA PRO A 616 -6.35 -17.01 4.75
C PRO A 616 -5.75 -17.95 3.70
N TYR A 617 -6.59 -18.67 2.98
CA TYR A 617 -6.16 -19.56 1.89
C TYR A 617 -5.50 -18.78 0.75
N LEU A 618 -6.10 -17.66 0.33
CA LEU A 618 -5.58 -16.84 -0.76
C LEU A 618 -4.25 -16.18 -0.41
N ILE A 619 -4.05 -15.75 0.83
CA ILE A 619 -2.78 -15.16 1.28
C ILE A 619 -1.66 -16.20 1.27
N ILE A 620 -1.93 -17.40 1.76
CA ILE A 620 -0.96 -18.50 1.76
C ILE A 620 -0.56 -18.86 0.32
N ASN A 621 -1.49 -18.81 -0.63
CA ASN A 621 -1.24 -19.19 -2.02
C ASN A 621 -0.62 -18.09 -2.87
N PHE A 622 -1.03 -16.84 -2.70
CA PHE A 622 -0.66 -15.72 -3.59
C PHE A 622 0.19 -14.63 -2.92
N GLY A 623 0.50 -14.77 -1.64
CA GLY A 623 1.15 -13.70 -0.87
C GLY A 623 0.16 -12.63 -0.41
N ALA A 624 0.67 -11.48 -0.02
CA ALA A 624 -0.15 -10.40 0.51
C ALA A 624 -1.17 -9.91 -0.55
N PRO A 625 -2.47 -9.71 -0.20
CA PRO A 625 -3.52 -9.40 -1.17
C PRO A 625 -3.33 -8.06 -1.86
N ASN A 626 -2.56 -7.20 -1.21
CA ASN A 626 -2.23 -5.86 -1.61
C ASN A 626 -1.59 -5.82 -3.03
N GLY A 627 -0.88 -6.89 -3.44
CA GLY A 627 -0.23 -7.04 -4.74
C GLY A 627 -1.06 -7.72 -5.83
N VAL A 628 -2.27 -8.20 -5.51
CA VAL A 628 -3.13 -9.01 -6.41
C VAL A 628 -4.61 -8.66 -6.28
N CYS A 629 -4.94 -7.39 -6.02
CA CYS A 629 -6.33 -6.93 -5.86
C CYS A 629 -6.72 -5.76 -6.78
N SER A 630 -8.02 -5.53 -6.95
CA SER A 630 -8.60 -4.56 -7.91
C SER A 630 -8.20 -3.10 -7.67
N SER A 631 -7.62 -2.76 -6.51
CA SER A 631 -7.04 -1.43 -6.30
C SER A 631 -5.97 -1.08 -7.33
N ILE A 632 -5.28 -2.09 -7.86
CA ILE A 632 -4.26 -1.97 -8.90
C ILE A 632 -4.89 -1.57 -10.24
N THR A 633 -5.96 -2.27 -10.65
CA THR A 633 -6.67 -1.99 -11.90
C THR A 633 -7.43 -0.66 -11.82
N GLU A 634 -8.07 -0.33 -10.70
CA GLU A 634 -8.74 0.97 -10.50
C GLU A 634 -7.76 2.14 -10.59
N SER A 635 -6.59 2.03 -9.93
CA SER A 635 -5.56 3.05 -10.06
C SER A 635 -5.06 3.16 -11.51
N ARG A 636 -4.94 2.02 -12.20
CA ARG A 636 -4.53 2.01 -13.62
C ARG A 636 -5.61 2.60 -14.54
N HIS A 637 -6.91 2.46 -14.26
CA HIS A 637 -7.98 3.10 -15.04
C HIS A 637 -7.80 4.61 -15.15
N ILE A 638 -7.30 5.27 -14.09
CA ILE A 638 -7.03 6.71 -14.11
C ILE A 638 -6.06 7.04 -15.25
N THR A 639 -4.94 6.33 -15.32
CA THR A 639 -3.86 6.60 -16.28
C THR A 639 -4.08 6.00 -17.67
N ALA A 640 -4.76 4.86 -17.78
CA ALA A 640 -4.92 4.11 -19.01
C ALA A 640 -6.24 4.40 -19.75
N VAL A 641 -7.25 4.91 -19.04
CA VAL A 641 -8.60 5.12 -19.60
C VAL A 641 -9.06 6.56 -19.38
N LYS A 642 -9.18 7.00 -18.12
CA LYS A 642 -9.79 8.30 -17.77
C LYS A 642 -8.94 9.51 -18.21
N LYS A 643 -7.61 9.47 -18.06
CA LYS A 643 -6.70 10.52 -18.56
C LYS A 643 -6.64 10.55 -20.09
N PRO A 644 -6.37 9.43 -20.80
CA PRO A 644 -6.39 9.41 -22.26
C PRO A 644 -7.73 9.86 -22.86
N TRP A 645 -8.86 9.46 -22.26
CA TRP A 645 -10.18 9.94 -22.67
C TRP A 645 -10.32 11.46 -22.51
N ARG A 646 -9.88 12.03 -21.38
CA ARG A 646 -9.89 13.49 -21.15
C ARG A 646 -9.01 14.25 -22.13
N ARG A 647 -7.89 13.66 -22.55
CA ARG A 647 -6.95 14.20 -23.55
C ARG A 647 -7.48 14.11 -24.98
N SER A 648 -8.34 13.14 -25.27
CA SER A 648 -8.93 12.95 -26.60
C SER A 648 -9.92 14.06 -26.97
N ASN A 649 -10.29 14.12 -28.26
CA ASN A 649 -11.38 14.99 -28.72
C ASN A 649 -12.79 14.47 -28.33
N ARG A 650 -12.89 13.32 -27.61
CA ARG A 650 -14.12 12.66 -27.16
C ARG A 650 -15.03 12.14 -28.27
N TYR A 651 -14.59 12.18 -29.52
CA TYR A 651 -15.29 11.64 -30.68
C TYR A 651 -14.55 10.39 -31.19
N ASN A 652 -15.21 9.23 -31.18
CA ASN A 652 -14.61 7.92 -31.52
C ASN A 652 -13.23 7.74 -30.85
N ALA A 653 -13.15 8.11 -29.57
CA ALA A 653 -11.88 8.45 -28.94
C ALA A 653 -11.01 7.24 -28.56
N LEU A 654 -11.50 6.00 -28.75
CA LEU A 654 -10.75 4.79 -28.43
C LEU A 654 -9.38 4.77 -29.13
N SER A 655 -9.32 5.00 -30.46
CA SER A 655 -8.05 4.98 -31.21
C SER A 655 -7.04 6.00 -30.67
N GLN A 656 -7.50 7.20 -30.32
CA GLN A 656 -6.67 8.25 -29.70
C GLN A 656 -6.16 7.81 -28.32
N MET A 657 -6.99 7.12 -27.53
CA MET A 657 -6.59 6.56 -26.23
C MET A 657 -5.52 5.47 -26.39
N LEU A 658 -5.70 4.56 -27.35
CA LEU A 658 -4.75 3.48 -27.64
C LEU A 658 -3.37 4.04 -28.00
N LEU A 659 -3.31 5.01 -28.91
CA LEU A 659 -2.07 5.66 -29.33
C LEU A 659 -1.42 6.46 -28.18
N THR A 660 -2.24 7.15 -27.38
CA THR A 660 -1.74 7.87 -26.19
C THR A 660 -1.05 6.92 -25.21
N ASN A 661 -1.69 5.79 -24.89
CA ASN A 661 -1.12 4.77 -24.03
C ASN A 661 0.20 4.21 -24.59
N GLN A 662 0.22 3.88 -25.89
CA GLN A 662 1.42 3.36 -26.55
C GLN A 662 2.60 4.34 -26.48
N ARG A 663 2.36 5.63 -26.76
CA ARG A 663 3.38 6.68 -26.70
C ARG A 663 3.91 6.91 -25.29
N LEU A 664 3.04 6.87 -24.28
CA LEU A 664 3.45 6.98 -22.87
C LEU A 664 4.29 5.78 -22.41
N ASP A 665 3.94 4.57 -22.85
CA ASP A 665 4.69 3.35 -22.56
C ASP A 665 6.10 3.41 -23.18
N LYS A 666 6.17 3.79 -24.46
CA LYS A 666 7.44 3.99 -25.20
C LYS A 666 8.37 5.00 -24.54
N LEU A 667 7.86 6.19 -24.21
CA LEU A 667 8.65 7.22 -23.52
C LEU A 667 9.16 6.76 -22.16
N THR A 668 8.36 5.97 -21.44
CA THR A 668 8.73 5.47 -20.11
C THR A 668 9.83 4.40 -20.21
N MET A 669 9.71 3.47 -21.16
CA MET A 669 10.73 2.44 -21.38
C MET A 669 12.04 2.99 -21.92
N LEU A 670 11.98 3.94 -22.85
CA LEU A 670 13.17 4.64 -23.33
C LEU A 670 13.89 5.36 -22.18
N ARG A 671 13.13 6.03 -21.30
CA ARG A 671 13.71 6.68 -20.13
C ARG A 671 14.43 5.67 -19.22
N ALA A 672 13.81 4.54 -18.92
CA ALA A 672 14.40 3.51 -18.06
C ALA A 672 15.76 3.03 -18.61
N ARG A 673 15.85 2.80 -19.93
CA ARG A 673 17.11 2.49 -20.62
C ARG A 673 18.15 3.61 -20.47
N LEU A 674 17.76 4.87 -20.64
CA LEU A 674 18.68 6.01 -20.51
C LEU A 674 19.19 6.19 -19.07
N VAL A 675 18.37 5.87 -18.06
CA VAL A 675 18.78 5.85 -16.64
C VAL A 675 19.76 4.71 -16.36
N GLU A 676 19.49 3.50 -16.88
CA GLU A 676 20.40 2.35 -16.79
C GLU A 676 21.79 2.67 -17.37
N GLN A 677 21.83 3.42 -18.48
CA GLN A 677 23.06 3.87 -19.13
C GLN A 677 23.75 5.04 -18.44
N GLY A 678 23.20 5.55 -17.32
CA GLY A 678 23.76 6.68 -16.57
C GLY A 678 23.61 8.05 -17.24
N LEU A 679 22.81 8.14 -18.31
CA LEU A 679 22.57 9.39 -19.04
C LEU A 679 21.49 10.26 -18.40
N MET A 680 20.67 9.69 -17.51
CA MET A 680 19.62 10.41 -16.80
C MET A 680 19.56 10.00 -15.34
N PRO A 681 19.21 10.91 -14.42
CA PRO A 681 18.91 10.53 -13.06
C PRO A 681 17.57 9.75 -13.00
N PRO A 682 17.44 8.82 -12.02
CA PRO A 682 16.17 8.19 -11.70
C PRO A 682 15.08 9.23 -11.44
N LEU A 683 13.82 8.88 -11.74
CA LEU A 683 12.68 9.75 -11.44
C LEU A 683 12.57 9.95 -9.91
N GLN A 684 12.75 11.17 -9.44
CA GLN A 684 12.28 11.56 -8.11
C GLN A 684 10.75 11.61 -8.13
N ALA A 685 10.10 11.12 -7.07
CA ALA A 685 8.64 11.25 -6.92
C ALA A 685 8.26 12.73 -7.09
N PRO A 686 7.20 13.04 -7.87
CA PRO A 686 6.77 14.42 -8.06
C PRO A 686 6.49 15.05 -6.70
N ALA A 687 6.87 16.32 -6.54
CA ALA A 687 6.47 17.10 -5.38
C ALA A 687 4.94 17.09 -5.27
N PRO A 688 4.36 17.01 -4.04
CA PRO A 688 2.92 17.04 -3.86
C PRO A 688 2.30 18.28 -4.50
N ASP A 689 1.06 18.12 -4.98
CA ASP A 689 0.27 19.24 -5.49
C ASP A 689 0.06 20.26 -4.36
N PRO A 690 0.44 21.54 -4.53
CA PRO A 690 0.27 22.57 -3.49
C PRO A 690 -1.19 22.81 -3.08
N PHE A 691 -2.17 22.29 -3.83
CA PHE A 691 -3.60 22.36 -3.47
C PHE A 691 -4.11 21.13 -2.69
N GLU A 692 -3.33 20.05 -2.56
CA GLU A 692 -3.64 18.87 -1.73
C GLU A 692 -2.79 18.87 -0.44
N THR A 693 -3.06 19.82 0.45
CA THR A 693 -2.28 20.05 1.68
C THR A 693 -2.26 18.90 2.69
N ASP A 694 -3.23 17.97 2.64
CA ASP A 694 -3.22 16.76 3.48
C ASP A 694 -2.10 15.77 3.09
N LYS A 695 -1.60 15.82 1.84
CA LYS A 695 -0.50 14.95 1.37
C LYS A 695 0.89 15.48 1.69
N ASP A 696 1.02 16.75 2.12
CA ASP A 696 2.30 17.33 2.55
C ASP A 696 2.73 16.87 3.95
N ASP A 697 1.79 16.35 4.74
CA ASP A 697 2.00 15.95 6.13
C ASP A 697 2.45 14.49 6.27
N GLU A 698 2.48 13.70 5.20
CA GLU A 698 2.95 12.31 5.21
C GLU A 698 3.70 11.92 3.93
N GLY A 699 4.46 10.83 3.93
CA GLY A 699 5.04 10.30 2.69
C GLY A 699 6.09 9.21 2.85
N ALA A 700 6.48 8.64 1.72
CA ALA A 700 7.57 7.68 1.60
C ALA A 700 8.94 8.35 1.81
N VAL A 701 9.88 7.66 2.46
CA VAL A 701 11.28 8.09 2.61
C VAL A 701 12.24 6.94 2.31
N ASP A 702 13.25 7.20 1.50
CA ASP A 702 14.35 6.26 1.24
C ASP A 702 15.48 6.48 2.26
N ALA A 703 15.25 6.06 3.50
CA ALA A 703 16.22 6.13 4.60
C ALA A 703 16.67 4.73 5.07
N ASP A 704 17.74 4.67 5.86
CA ASP A 704 18.13 3.44 6.57
C ASP A 704 16.99 2.98 7.50
N ARG A 705 16.86 1.65 7.65
CA ARG A 705 15.78 1.05 8.45
C ARG A 705 15.97 1.40 9.93
N LEU A 706 15.10 2.28 10.43
CA LEU A 706 15.03 2.68 11.84
C LEU A 706 13.63 2.33 12.37
N LEU A 707 13.53 1.94 13.65
CA LEU A 707 12.23 1.71 14.30
C LEU A 707 11.39 3.00 14.26
N ALA A 708 11.95 4.07 14.81
CA ALA A 708 11.42 5.42 14.68
C ALA A 708 12.52 6.46 14.96
N LYS A 709 12.33 7.67 14.46
CA LYS A 709 13.15 8.85 14.74
C LYS A 709 12.29 10.09 14.61
N VAL A 710 12.36 11.02 15.56
CA VAL A 710 11.63 12.30 15.48
C VAL A 710 12.63 13.45 15.47
N GLU A 711 12.52 14.32 14.47
CA GLU A 711 13.42 15.47 14.30
C GLU A 711 12.63 16.78 14.20
N LEU A 712 13.19 17.86 14.73
CA LEU A 712 12.62 19.20 14.57
C LEU A 712 12.62 19.61 13.08
N ALA A 713 11.67 20.46 12.70
CA ALA A 713 11.67 21.04 11.36
C ALA A 713 12.99 21.78 11.06
N LYS A 714 13.48 21.66 9.81
CA LYS A 714 14.77 22.26 9.38
C LYS A 714 14.90 23.76 9.66
N THR A 715 13.79 24.48 9.62
CA THR A 715 13.76 25.95 9.78
C THR A 715 13.07 26.33 11.08
N ARG A 716 13.76 27.08 11.93
CA ARG A 716 13.16 27.68 13.14
C ARG A 716 12.10 28.72 12.79
N ALA A 717 11.08 28.84 13.62
CA ALA A 717 10.11 29.91 13.57
C ALA A 717 10.79 31.26 13.89
N ARG A 718 10.38 32.30 13.17
CA ARG A 718 10.84 33.69 13.38
C ARG A 718 9.91 34.40 14.36
N HIS A 719 10.39 35.49 14.96
CA HIS A 719 9.63 36.36 15.87
C HIS A 719 9.26 35.79 17.26
N TYR A 720 9.83 34.65 17.65
CA TYR A 720 9.75 34.16 19.02
C TYR A 720 10.85 34.77 19.91
N PRO A 721 10.56 35.05 21.19
CA PRO A 721 11.58 35.38 22.16
C PRO A 721 12.64 34.28 22.26
N ARG A 722 13.89 34.70 22.53
CA ARG A 722 15.06 33.81 22.55
C ARG A 722 15.52 33.46 23.96
N LYS A 723 14.98 34.13 24.98
CA LYS A 723 15.16 33.78 26.39
C LYS A 723 13.99 32.92 26.86
N LEU A 724 14.26 31.98 27.76
CA LEU A 724 13.29 30.97 28.18
C LEU A 724 12.13 31.61 28.95
N GLU A 725 12.42 32.60 29.80
CA GLU A 725 11.45 33.32 30.61
C GLU A 725 10.52 34.17 29.72
N ASP A 726 11.09 34.93 28.78
CA ASP A 726 10.32 35.74 27.83
C ASP A 726 9.43 34.84 26.94
N LEU A 727 9.96 33.68 26.54
CA LEU A 727 9.23 32.70 25.75
C LEU A 727 8.05 32.12 26.53
N ALA A 728 8.25 31.79 27.80
CA ALA A 728 7.22 31.27 28.70
C ALA A 728 6.03 32.23 28.82
N VAL A 729 6.30 33.54 28.95
CA VAL A 729 5.27 34.58 28.93
C VAL A 729 4.59 34.66 27.57
N TYR A 730 5.37 34.67 26.47
CA TYR A 730 4.85 34.82 25.11
C TYR A 730 3.91 33.67 24.70
N VAL A 731 4.20 32.43 25.11
CA VAL A 731 3.37 31.26 24.78
C VAL A 731 2.32 30.93 25.85
N ASN A 732 2.20 31.78 26.89
CA ASN A 732 1.31 31.60 28.02
C ASN A 732 1.51 30.26 28.76
N GLN A 733 2.77 29.91 29.04
CA GLN A 733 3.17 28.69 29.76
C GLN A 733 4.18 29.04 30.87
N PRO A 734 3.73 29.55 32.03
CA PRO A 734 4.62 30.06 33.08
C PRO A 734 5.53 28.99 33.72
N LEU A 735 5.16 27.71 33.63
CA LEU A 735 5.94 26.59 34.14
C LEU A 735 7.06 26.13 33.18
N LEU A 736 7.11 26.66 31.96
CA LEU A 736 8.09 26.24 30.96
C LEU A 736 9.55 26.35 31.47
N PRO A 737 9.99 27.42 32.16
CA PRO A 737 11.36 27.51 32.64
C PRO A 737 11.69 26.43 33.69
N GLU A 738 10.78 26.21 34.64
CA GLU A 738 10.93 25.20 35.70
C GLU A 738 11.03 23.79 35.10
N LEU A 739 10.09 23.43 34.23
CA LEU A 739 10.03 22.12 33.58
C LEU A 739 11.25 21.87 32.69
N THR A 740 11.76 22.89 32.00
CA THR A 740 12.95 22.75 31.14
C THR A 740 14.22 22.52 31.97
N ARG A 741 14.33 23.20 33.13
CA ARG A 741 15.46 23.03 34.05
C ARG A 741 15.43 21.65 34.73
N GLN A 742 14.26 21.20 35.17
CA GLN A 742 14.05 19.85 35.69
C GLN A 742 14.38 18.79 34.63
N PHE A 743 13.87 18.95 33.40
CA PHE A 743 14.23 18.10 32.27
C PHE A 743 15.75 18.01 32.06
N LEU A 744 16.44 19.15 32.00
CA LEU A 744 17.89 19.18 31.80
C LEU A 744 18.63 18.52 32.97
N PHE A 745 18.17 18.71 34.21
CA PHE A 745 18.72 18.01 35.36
C PHE A 745 18.63 16.50 35.17
N GLY A 746 17.43 15.97 34.86
CA GLY A 746 17.23 14.53 34.65
C GLY A 746 18.09 13.96 33.53
N GLN A 747 18.27 14.70 32.43
CA GLN A 747 19.18 14.30 31.34
C GLN A 747 20.65 14.21 31.76
N LEU A 748 21.09 15.05 32.71
CA LEU A 748 22.47 15.09 33.18
C LEU A 748 22.75 14.10 34.32
N SER A 749 21.78 13.90 35.22
CA SER A 749 21.93 13.06 36.41
C SER A 749 21.51 11.60 36.19
N GLY A 750 20.62 11.35 35.22
CA GLY A 750 19.97 10.05 35.03
C GLY A 750 18.90 9.75 36.09
N GLU A 751 18.48 10.73 36.89
CA GLU A 751 17.45 10.60 37.91
C GLU A 751 16.10 11.16 37.42
N VAL A 752 15.00 10.65 37.98
CA VAL A 752 13.65 11.11 37.65
C VAL A 752 13.50 12.54 38.18
N ALA A 753 13.27 13.49 37.27
CA ALA A 753 13.29 14.92 37.57
C ALA A 753 12.04 15.45 38.30
N ASP A 754 10.98 14.64 38.40
CA ASP A 754 9.74 15.04 39.05
C ASP A 754 10.01 15.28 40.54
N SER A 755 9.71 16.49 41.02
CA SER A 755 9.84 16.95 42.42
C SER A 755 11.23 17.35 42.93
N ILE A 756 12.19 17.63 42.04
CA ILE A 756 13.50 18.17 42.43
C ILE A 756 13.41 19.68 42.68
N ASP A 757 14.06 20.15 43.75
CA ASP A 757 14.20 21.58 44.05
C ASP A 757 14.82 22.31 42.86
N ILE A 758 14.17 23.38 42.42
CA ILE A 758 14.58 24.16 41.26
C ILE A 758 15.98 24.76 41.44
N ASP A 759 16.39 25.01 42.69
CA ASP A 759 17.71 25.53 43.03
C ASP A 759 18.85 24.52 42.74
N LEU A 760 18.52 23.22 42.64
CA LEU A 760 19.46 22.16 42.24
C LEU A 760 19.52 21.99 40.71
N CYS A 761 18.58 22.56 39.97
CA CYS A 761 18.49 22.39 38.54
C CYS A 761 19.39 23.40 37.80
N PRO A 762 20.12 23.00 36.74
CA PRO A 762 21.01 23.88 36.00
C PRO A 762 20.26 25.05 35.35
N GLU A 763 20.88 26.22 35.31
CA GLU A 763 20.36 27.38 34.58
C GLU A 763 20.63 27.28 33.07
N ILE A 764 19.71 27.80 32.27
CA ILE A 764 19.76 27.76 30.80
C ILE A 764 19.86 29.20 30.28
N HIS A 765 21.08 29.66 30.00
CA HIS A 765 21.32 30.97 29.40
C HIS A 765 21.37 30.96 27.87
N ALA A 766 21.31 29.78 27.26
CA ALA A 766 21.39 29.62 25.82
C ALA A 766 20.15 30.17 25.11
N LYS A 767 20.33 30.53 23.83
CA LYS A 767 19.23 31.01 22.99
C LYS A 767 18.28 29.85 22.67
N ILE A 768 16.99 30.07 22.92
CA ILE A 768 15.94 29.11 22.57
C ILE A 768 15.54 29.28 21.09
N ASN A 769 15.53 28.18 20.34
CA ASN A 769 14.93 28.10 19.00
C ASN A 769 13.54 27.47 19.10
N VAL A 770 12.53 28.05 18.46
CA VAL A 770 11.15 27.51 18.43
C VAL A 770 10.84 26.95 17.06
N TYR A 771 10.04 25.89 17.00
CA TYR A 771 9.62 25.20 15.78
C TYR A 771 8.11 24.97 15.80
N HIS A 772 7.46 25.04 14.64
CA HIS A 772 6.01 24.80 14.51
C HIS A 772 5.67 23.35 14.15
N SER A 773 6.67 22.50 13.93
CA SER A 773 6.46 21.09 13.65
C SER A 773 7.73 20.27 13.89
N ALA A 774 7.53 18.96 14.04
CA ALA A 774 8.56 17.93 13.97
C ALA A 774 8.19 16.92 12.87
N ILE A 775 9.18 16.19 12.36
CA ILE A 775 9.01 15.10 11.41
C ILE A 775 9.33 13.80 12.14
N ALA A 776 8.35 12.92 12.24
CA ALA A 776 8.56 11.55 12.67
C ALA A 776 8.83 10.68 11.44
N MET A 777 9.84 9.83 11.52
CA MET A 777 10.24 8.86 10.50
C MET A 777 10.25 7.48 11.13
N PHE A 778 9.48 6.53 10.63
CA PHE A 778 9.34 5.21 11.23
C PHE A 778 9.13 4.13 10.17
N TYR A 779 9.40 2.89 10.55
CA TYR A 779 9.20 1.75 9.68
C TYR A 779 7.71 1.38 9.62
N ALA A 780 7.07 1.58 8.47
CA ALA A 780 5.65 1.32 8.25
C ALA A 780 5.45 0.59 6.92
N PRO A 781 5.78 -0.71 6.87
CA PRO A 781 5.82 -1.45 5.61
C PRO A 781 4.45 -1.52 4.95
N SER A 782 3.36 -1.49 5.72
CA SER A 782 1.97 -1.60 5.25
C SER A 782 1.37 -0.28 4.73
N ASP A 783 2.00 0.87 5.02
CA ASP A 783 1.61 2.19 4.51
C ASP A 783 2.29 2.50 3.16
N ASN A 784 1.95 3.63 2.52
CA ASN A 784 2.73 4.14 1.38
C ASN A 784 4.13 4.55 1.90
N ALA A 785 5.09 3.63 1.78
CA ALA A 785 6.44 3.78 2.30
C ALA A 785 7.50 3.85 1.19
N GLY A 786 8.70 4.32 1.52
CA GLY A 786 9.84 4.31 0.60
C GLY A 786 10.30 2.90 0.28
N ILE A 787 11.32 2.78 -0.57
CA ILE A 787 11.84 1.51 -1.08
C ILE A 787 12.21 0.54 0.06
N ARG A 788 12.58 1.08 1.23
CA ARG A 788 12.97 0.31 2.43
C ARG A 788 11.87 0.19 3.50
N GLY A 789 10.63 0.58 3.19
CA GLY A 789 9.50 0.50 4.12
C GLY A 789 9.45 1.63 5.17
N MET A 790 10.23 2.71 4.99
CA MET A 790 10.19 3.88 5.88
C MET A 790 9.13 4.89 5.44
N HIS A 791 8.43 5.45 6.41
CA HIS A 791 7.40 6.47 6.24
C HIS A 791 7.76 7.69 7.08
N ARG A 792 7.35 8.88 6.61
CA ARG A 792 7.42 10.12 7.38
C ARG A 792 6.03 10.67 7.64
N GLU A 793 5.87 11.30 8.79
CA GLU A 793 4.72 12.13 9.11
C GLU A 793 5.16 13.44 9.78
N ARG A 794 4.37 14.50 9.62
CA ARG A 794 4.59 15.79 10.27
C ARG A 794 3.67 15.93 11.48
N ILE A 795 4.28 16.12 12.65
CA ILE A 795 3.60 16.46 13.90
C ILE A 795 3.57 17.98 14.03
N ARG A 796 2.37 18.58 14.13
CA ARG A 796 2.21 20.04 14.15
C ARG A 796 1.95 20.62 15.54
N CYS A 797 2.60 21.76 15.79
CA CYS A 797 2.37 22.67 16.90
C CYS A 797 2.26 24.11 16.35
N THR A 798 1.36 24.31 15.39
CA THR A 798 1.21 25.59 14.68
C THR A 798 0.20 26.49 15.41
N PRO A 799 0.56 27.73 15.81
CA PRO A 799 -0.37 28.63 16.50
C PRO A 799 -1.58 29.06 15.66
N SER A 800 -1.43 29.11 14.34
CA SER A 800 -2.51 29.40 13.38
C SER A 800 -2.34 28.55 12.13
N TRP A 801 -3.31 27.67 11.91
CA TRP A 801 -3.44 26.74 10.79
C TRP A 801 -4.87 26.87 10.27
N TYR A 802 -5.04 27.42 9.08
CA TYR A 802 -6.36 27.80 8.53
C TYR A 802 -7.23 28.69 9.44
N GLY A 803 -6.59 29.50 10.29
CA GLY A 803 -7.27 30.44 11.19
C GLY A 803 -7.50 29.91 12.60
N HIS A 804 -6.99 28.73 12.96
CA HIS A 804 -7.11 28.14 14.29
C HIS A 804 -5.80 27.47 14.74
N PRO A 805 -5.51 27.36 16.05
CA PRO A 805 -4.35 26.59 16.52
C PRO A 805 -4.46 25.11 16.17
N ARG A 806 -3.34 24.50 15.73
CA ARG A 806 -3.21 23.04 15.54
C ARG A 806 -2.11 22.50 16.45
N ARG A 807 -2.52 21.68 17.41
CA ARG A 807 -1.66 21.04 18.42
C ARG A 807 -1.92 19.54 18.39
N ASP A 808 -1.09 18.84 17.64
CA ASP A 808 -1.23 17.41 17.40
C ASP A 808 -0.86 16.60 18.66
N THR A 809 -1.36 15.38 18.72
CA THR A 809 -1.07 14.41 19.79
C THR A 809 0.03 13.44 19.36
N VAL A 810 0.84 13.00 20.31
CA VAL A 810 2.03 12.16 20.12
C VAL A 810 2.00 10.93 21.02
N ALA A 811 2.56 9.84 20.54
CA ALA A 811 2.88 8.65 21.32
C ALA A 811 4.27 8.81 21.95
N VAL A 812 4.33 8.75 23.27
CA VAL A 812 5.56 8.82 24.05
C VAL A 812 5.91 7.42 24.57
N ILE A 813 7.14 6.99 24.35
CA ILE A 813 7.65 5.72 24.87
C ILE A 813 7.97 5.90 26.36
N ILE A 814 7.34 5.08 27.20
CA ILE A 814 7.52 5.07 28.66
C ILE A 814 8.37 3.87 29.08
N ASP A 815 8.10 2.71 28.47
CA ASP A 815 8.80 1.46 28.72
C ASP A 815 8.97 0.70 27.39
N GLU A 816 10.22 0.50 26.97
CA GLU A 816 10.54 -0.22 25.73
C GLU A 816 10.29 -1.73 25.84
N ASP A 817 10.23 -2.27 27.06
CA ASP A 817 10.11 -3.71 27.29
C ASP A 817 8.64 -4.18 27.30
N GLU A 818 7.68 -3.24 27.36
CA GLU A 818 6.24 -3.53 27.28
C GLU A 818 5.68 -3.32 25.86
N PRO A 819 4.90 -4.28 25.30
CA PRO A 819 4.44 -4.20 23.92
C PRO A 819 3.31 -3.18 23.73
N GLY A 820 3.39 -2.50 22.59
CA GLY A 820 2.39 -1.54 22.11
C GLY A 820 2.07 -0.44 23.09
N PHE A 821 0.80 -0.03 23.16
CA PHE A 821 0.40 1.10 24.01
C PHE A 821 0.53 0.84 25.53
N ARG A 822 0.89 -0.39 25.97
CA ARG A 822 1.22 -0.64 27.38
C ARG A 822 2.56 -0.03 27.78
N GLY A 823 3.52 -0.02 26.86
CA GLY A 823 4.82 0.64 27.00
C GLY A 823 4.81 2.12 26.60
N MET A 824 3.64 2.67 26.26
CA MET A 824 3.52 4.04 25.75
C MET A 824 2.45 4.83 26.48
N SER A 825 2.48 6.15 26.30
CA SER A 825 1.43 7.05 26.73
C SER A 825 1.13 8.09 25.66
N ALA A 826 -0.06 8.68 25.71
CA ALA A 826 -0.45 9.75 24.79
C ALA A 826 -0.19 11.12 25.43
N ALA A 827 0.28 12.07 24.62
CA ALA A 827 0.43 13.46 25.06
C ALA A 827 0.07 14.42 23.93
N ARG A 828 -0.35 15.65 24.26
CA ARG A 828 -0.57 16.71 23.26
C ARG A 828 0.64 17.64 23.21
N ALA A 829 1.20 17.82 22.03
CA ALA A 829 2.38 18.66 21.84
C ALA A 829 1.97 20.14 21.81
N LEU A 830 2.49 20.92 22.75
CA LEU A 830 2.16 22.34 22.94
C LEU A 830 3.23 23.28 22.36
N LEU A 831 4.50 22.87 22.37
CA LEU A 831 5.62 23.68 21.86
C LEU A 831 6.81 22.79 21.50
N PHE A 832 7.34 22.93 20.28
CA PHE A 832 8.64 22.36 19.92
C PHE A 832 9.72 23.43 20.03
N PHE A 833 10.83 23.11 20.70
CA PHE A 833 11.94 24.04 20.87
C PHE A 833 13.28 23.32 21.02
N SER A 834 14.39 24.02 20.81
CA SER A 834 15.74 23.53 21.12
C SER A 834 16.58 24.58 21.81
N PHE A 835 17.56 24.11 22.58
CA PHE A 835 18.59 24.95 23.20
C PHE A 835 19.90 24.17 23.28
N THR A 836 21.01 24.88 23.49
CA THR A 836 22.33 24.26 23.66
C THR A 836 22.76 24.33 25.13
N TYR A 837 23.37 23.27 25.63
CA TYR A 837 23.99 23.24 26.95
C TYR A 837 25.26 22.39 26.90
N LYS A 838 26.40 22.93 27.35
CA LYS A 838 27.73 22.30 27.28
C LYS A 838 28.02 21.65 25.91
N ASP A 839 27.86 22.45 24.84
CA ASP A 839 28.11 22.06 23.44
C ASP A 839 27.21 20.93 22.88
N SER A 840 26.17 20.54 23.62
CA SER A 840 25.15 19.59 23.16
C SER A 840 23.84 20.32 22.86
N GLU A 841 23.21 20.01 21.73
CA GLU A 841 21.87 20.51 21.41
C GLU A 841 20.81 19.57 21.99
N TYR A 842 19.80 20.15 22.64
CA TYR A 842 18.67 19.43 23.24
C TYR A 842 17.39 19.77 22.48
N PRO A 843 16.97 18.93 21.51
CA PRO A 843 15.66 19.04 20.89
C PRO A 843 14.56 18.61 21.88
N CYS A 844 13.64 19.52 22.17
CA CYS A 844 12.63 19.36 23.21
C CYS A 844 11.21 19.58 22.70
N VAL A 845 10.26 18.98 23.40
CA VAL A 845 8.83 19.24 23.27
C VAL A 845 8.21 19.51 24.64
N LEU A 846 7.40 20.56 24.75
CA LEU A 846 6.47 20.75 25.88
C LEU A 846 5.18 20.00 25.57
N VAL A 847 4.76 19.10 26.46
CA VAL A 847 3.56 18.28 26.28
C VAL A 847 2.57 18.42 27.42
N HIS A 848 1.29 18.16 27.13
CA HIS A 848 0.23 17.91 28.10
C HIS A 848 -0.13 16.42 28.08
N TRP A 849 0.06 15.73 29.21
CA TRP A 849 -0.16 14.29 29.32
C TRP A 849 -1.63 13.88 29.24
N TYR A 850 -1.87 12.68 28.74
CA TYR A 850 -3.13 11.95 28.88
C TYR A 850 -2.90 10.68 29.71
N ASN A 851 -3.77 10.41 30.67
CA ASN A 851 -3.73 9.19 31.47
C ASN A 851 -4.56 8.10 30.81
N THR A 852 -4.00 6.90 30.72
CA THR A 852 -4.72 5.69 30.30
C THR A 852 -5.81 5.35 31.33
N TYR A 853 -7.03 5.17 30.84
CA TYR A 853 -8.19 4.83 31.65
C TYR A 853 -8.50 3.33 31.53
N GLY A 854 -8.35 2.62 32.64
CA GLY A 854 -8.48 1.16 32.70
C GLY A 854 -7.13 0.44 32.52
N ARG A 855 -7.10 -0.86 32.84
CA ARG A 855 -5.92 -1.72 32.68
C ARG A 855 -5.88 -2.47 31.35
N SER A 856 -6.95 -2.36 30.56
CA SER A 856 -7.13 -3.06 29.29
C SER A 856 -7.92 -2.18 28.32
N ARG A 857 -7.89 -2.59 27.06
CA ARG A 857 -8.71 -2.02 25.98
C ARG A 857 -10.19 -2.12 26.31
N ASP A 858 -10.98 -1.17 25.81
CA ASP A 858 -12.44 -1.20 25.86
C ASP A 858 -12.96 -2.47 25.17
N THR A 859 -13.86 -3.19 25.84
CA THR A 859 -14.32 -4.53 25.40
C THR A 859 -15.25 -4.49 24.20
N ARG A 860 -15.80 -3.32 23.86
CA ARG A 860 -16.75 -3.13 22.75
C ARG A 860 -16.03 -2.75 21.46
N THR A 861 -15.09 -1.81 21.57
CA THR A 861 -14.37 -1.20 20.44
C THR A 861 -12.97 -1.78 20.23
N SER A 862 -12.40 -2.45 21.24
CA SER A 862 -11.01 -2.91 21.28
C SER A 862 -9.98 -1.78 21.24
N MET A 863 -10.35 -0.54 21.60
CA MET A 863 -9.45 0.62 21.66
C MET A 863 -9.00 0.93 23.10
N TRP A 864 -7.82 1.53 23.26
CA TRP A 864 -7.42 2.12 24.54
C TRP A 864 -8.19 3.41 24.80
N THR A 865 -8.54 3.67 26.05
CA THR A 865 -9.20 4.91 26.45
C THR A 865 -8.22 5.78 27.21
N VAL A 866 -8.17 7.07 26.89
CA VAL A 866 -7.29 8.05 27.55
C VAL A 866 -8.07 9.30 27.95
N ARG A 867 -7.60 10.00 28.98
CA ARG A 867 -8.17 11.27 29.47
C ARG A 867 -7.07 12.31 29.68
N PRO A 868 -7.30 13.60 29.39
CA PRO A 868 -6.32 14.64 29.71
C PRO A 868 -5.96 14.61 31.19
N SER A 869 -4.66 14.65 31.50
CA SER A 869 -4.14 14.57 32.87
C SER A 869 -4.04 15.96 33.49
N TYR A 870 -4.44 16.07 34.75
CA TYR A 870 -4.36 17.30 35.54
C TYR A 870 -3.69 16.99 36.88
N LEU A 871 -2.74 17.83 37.30
CA LEU A 871 -2.08 17.73 38.61
C LEU A 871 -3.07 18.03 39.74
N ASP A 872 -3.97 18.98 39.51
CA ASP A 872 -5.15 19.23 40.34
C ASP A 872 -6.39 19.36 39.42
N ALA A 873 -7.27 18.37 39.49
CA ALA A 873 -8.49 18.33 38.70
C ALA A 873 -9.47 19.47 39.06
N ARG A 874 -9.45 19.99 40.30
CA ARG A 874 -10.34 21.08 40.73
C ARG A 874 -9.90 22.43 40.20
N GLN A 875 -8.60 22.64 40.05
CA GLN A 875 -8.02 23.87 39.50
C GLN A 875 -7.76 23.81 37.99
N HIS A 876 -8.02 22.66 37.35
CA HIS A 876 -7.75 22.43 35.92
C HIS A 876 -6.30 22.71 35.54
N ARG A 877 -5.34 22.46 36.46
CA ARG A 877 -3.91 22.65 36.19
C ARG A 877 -3.39 21.49 35.35
N PRO A 878 -3.01 21.70 34.07
CA PRO A 878 -2.61 20.63 33.18
C PRO A 878 -1.34 19.96 33.69
N HIS A 879 -1.26 18.64 33.54
CA HIS A 879 -0.03 17.90 33.80
C HIS A 879 0.93 18.08 32.62
N LEU A 880 1.85 19.03 32.77
CA LEU A 880 2.82 19.42 31.74
C LEU A 880 4.19 18.80 32.00
N ALA A 881 4.91 18.46 30.94
CA ALA A 881 6.31 18.04 31.01
C ALA A 881 7.10 18.51 29.78
N VAL A 882 8.41 18.68 29.95
CA VAL A 882 9.35 18.85 28.84
C VAL A 882 10.03 17.51 28.59
N LEU A 883 9.98 17.04 27.34
CA LEU A 883 10.54 15.76 26.92
C LEU A 883 11.57 15.97 25.83
N HIS A 884 12.55 15.06 25.76
CA HIS A 884 13.44 14.97 24.61
C HIS A 884 12.67 14.38 23.42
N LEU A 885 12.99 14.81 22.20
CA LEU A 885 12.32 14.30 21.00
C LEU A 885 12.50 12.79 20.81
N ASP A 886 13.62 12.22 21.27
CA ASP A 886 13.88 10.76 21.19
C ASP A 886 12.90 9.92 22.02
N SER A 887 12.19 10.52 22.98
CA SER A 887 11.12 9.83 23.72
C SER A 887 9.83 9.71 22.90
N LEU A 888 9.71 10.46 21.80
CA LEU A 888 8.56 10.39 20.92
C LEU A 888 8.76 9.28 19.90
N LEU A 889 7.75 8.43 19.75
CA LEU A 889 7.72 7.47 18.65
C LEU A 889 7.22 8.15 17.37
N ARG A 890 6.02 8.74 17.46
CA ARG A 890 5.23 9.21 16.32
C ARG A 890 4.01 10.03 16.78
N GLY A 891 3.25 10.62 15.86
CA GLY A 891 1.92 11.16 16.11
C GLY A 891 0.91 10.06 16.46
N ILE A 892 -0.06 10.36 17.33
CA ILE A 892 -1.15 9.44 17.71
C ILE A 892 -2.49 10.12 17.51
N HIS A 893 -3.48 9.43 16.95
CA HIS A 893 -4.81 10.01 16.76
C HIS A 893 -5.73 9.69 17.94
N LEU A 894 -6.29 10.74 18.56
CA LEU A 894 -7.28 10.62 19.62
C LEU A 894 -8.66 11.02 19.08
N ILE A 895 -9.65 10.14 19.20
CA ILE A 895 -11.04 10.40 18.78
C ILE A 895 -11.96 10.54 20.00
N PRO A 896 -12.81 11.57 20.08
CA PRO A 896 -13.66 11.77 21.25
C PRO A 896 -14.59 10.60 21.58
N ILE A 897 -14.84 10.39 22.87
CA ILE A 897 -15.95 9.55 23.35
C ILE A 897 -17.17 10.46 23.54
N TYR A 898 -18.09 10.42 22.59
CA TYR A 898 -19.22 11.36 22.51
C TYR A 898 -20.34 11.11 23.53
N GLY A 899 -20.46 9.87 24.03
CA GLY A 899 -21.54 9.46 24.94
C GLY A 899 -22.88 9.20 24.23
N SER A 900 -23.89 8.87 25.03
CA SER A 900 -25.21 8.40 24.55
C SER A 900 -26.19 9.51 24.19
N ARG A 901 -25.88 10.77 24.52
CA ARG A 901 -26.73 11.92 24.19
C ARG A 901 -26.28 12.55 22.87
N ALA A 902 -27.26 13.07 22.11
CA ALA A 902 -26.96 13.87 20.93
C ALA A 902 -26.18 15.13 21.32
N LEU A 903 -25.24 15.53 20.47
CA LEU A 903 -24.39 16.69 20.67
C LEU A 903 -25.18 17.98 20.39
N PRO A 904 -24.92 19.05 21.16
CA PRO A 904 -25.57 20.34 20.94
C PRO A 904 -25.05 20.99 19.64
N ARG A 905 -25.95 21.29 18.69
CA ARG A 905 -25.59 21.89 17.39
C ARG A 905 -25.14 23.35 17.43
N SER A 906 -25.35 24.06 18.55
CA SER A 906 -25.16 25.52 18.66
C SER A 906 -23.87 25.97 19.37
N GLN A 907 -23.01 25.05 19.82
CA GLN A 907 -21.94 25.36 20.78
C GLN A 907 -20.54 25.65 20.20
N GLY A 908 -20.41 26.00 18.91
CA GLY A 908 -19.08 26.27 18.33
C GLY A 908 -18.14 25.06 18.39
N LEU A 909 -18.70 23.85 18.43
CA LEU A 909 -17.96 22.59 18.36
C LEU A 909 -17.39 22.42 16.95
N ALA A 910 -16.09 22.16 16.88
CA ALA A 910 -15.38 21.94 15.63
C ALA A 910 -14.26 20.90 15.82
N HIS A 911 -13.76 20.37 14.70
CA HIS A 911 -12.62 19.44 14.74
C HIS A 911 -11.39 20.02 15.44
N TYR A 912 -11.12 21.33 15.30
CA TYR A 912 -9.92 21.97 15.84
C TYR A 912 -9.95 22.22 17.35
N ASN A 913 -11.13 22.22 17.99
CA ASN A 913 -11.28 22.37 19.45
C ASN A 913 -11.75 21.09 20.15
N SER A 914 -11.87 19.97 19.43
CA SER A 914 -12.38 18.73 20.01
C SER A 914 -11.47 18.14 21.09
N LEU A 915 -10.15 18.30 20.98
CA LEU A 915 -9.22 17.91 22.03
C LEU A 915 -9.35 18.75 23.32
N ASP A 916 -9.95 19.93 23.23
CA ASP A 916 -10.15 20.86 24.36
C ASP A 916 -11.52 20.68 25.03
N VAL A 917 -12.53 20.26 24.27
CA VAL A 917 -13.92 20.17 24.76
C VAL A 917 -14.22 18.82 25.42
N PHE A 918 -13.74 17.72 24.84
CA PHE A 918 -14.09 16.37 25.31
C PHE A 918 -13.16 15.91 26.44
N THR A 919 -13.69 15.10 27.36
CA THR A 919 -12.98 14.68 28.58
C THR A 919 -12.34 13.29 28.48
N ALA A 920 -12.70 12.50 27.46
CA ALA A 920 -12.18 11.17 27.22
C ALA A 920 -12.12 10.89 25.72
N PHE A 921 -11.12 10.10 25.32
CA PHE A 921 -10.82 9.80 23.94
C PHE A 921 -10.46 8.33 23.78
N TYR A 922 -10.85 7.74 22.66
CA TYR A 922 -10.25 6.49 22.21
C TYR A 922 -8.92 6.79 21.49
N VAL A 923 -7.91 5.98 21.77
CA VAL A 923 -6.70 5.90 20.96
C VAL A 923 -7.08 5.17 19.67
N ASN A 924 -7.16 5.91 18.56
CA ASN A 924 -7.69 5.37 17.32
C ASN A 924 -6.65 4.47 16.64
N ARG A 925 -6.75 3.16 16.89
CA ARG A 925 -5.92 2.16 16.24
C ARG A 925 -6.12 2.04 14.74
N PHE A 926 -7.22 2.59 14.21
CA PHE A 926 -7.56 2.52 12.79
C PHE A 926 -7.18 3.82 12.06
N ALA A 927 -6.42 4.73 12.66
CA ALA A 927 -5.98 5.96 11.99
C ALA A 927 -5.12 5.67 10.74
N ASP A 928 -4.23 4.67 10.81
CA ASP A 928 -3.37 4.17 9.73
C ASP A 928 -2.91 2.73 10.05
N TYR A 929 -2.16 2.09 9.13
CA TYR A 929 -1.74 0.70 9.32
C TYR A 929 -0.70 0.55 10.43
N HIS A 930 0.28 1.43 10.48
CA HIS A 930 1.31 1.41 11.52
C HIS A 930 0.76 1.61 12.94
N SER A 931 -0.27 2.45 13.12
CA SER A 931 -1.00 2.62 14.39
C SER A 931 -1.69 1.32 14.80
N ASN A 932 -2.23 0.57 13.84
CA ASN A 932 -2.87 -0.71 14.12
C ASN A 932 -1.87 -1.79 14.54
N GLU A 933 -0.68 -1.78 13.93
CA GLU A 933 0.39 -2.76 14.12
C GLU A 933 1.25 -2.50 15.36
N ILE A 934 1.62 -1.25 15.62
CA ILE A 934 2.55 -0.92 16.69
C ILE A 934 1.84 -0.58 18.00
N LEU A 935 0.69 0.10 17.97
CA LEU A 935 0.06 0.56 19.21
C LEU A 935 -0.77 -0.54 19.91
N PHE A 936 -1.05 -1.70 19.29
CA PHE A 936 -2.14 -2.59 19.75
C PHE A 936 -1.88 -4.08 19.77
#